data_AF-A0A3B9RC58-F1
#
_entry.id   AF-A0A3B9RC58-F1
#
_cell.length_a   1.000
_cell.length_b   1.000
_cell.length_c   1.000
_cell.angle_alpha   90.00
_cell.angle_beta   90.00
_cell.angle_gamma   90.00
#
_symmetry.space_group_name_H-M   'P 1'
#
loop_
_entity.id
_entity.type
_entity.pdbx_description
1 polymer ?
#
loop_
_entity_poly.entity_id
_entity_poly.type
_entity_poly.pdbx_seq_one_letter_code
_entity_poly.pdbx_strand_id
1 'polypeptide(L)'
;MKKIYAYLSVFIFITSCATYSTKYVDDKYAVDVDSSKEVSHTFYLIGDAGLSPIGGMNPALKIFKNKLDKADKNSTAIFLGDNIYPAGLPDPKDSTQAYIEAKNHLDAQIKTLENFKGRPLFIPGNHDWYTEGLIGLEREENYIKRALKEKEKDPFLPENGCPIDVIEIGEDVAIITIDTEWYLTNWDKRPDINDKCEIKSRDKFFLELEDAIKDYRDRTTVIAMHHPSNSYGEHGGHYSLRKQFYPKKMAVPVPVLGTFINVLRTTSGASIEDNNNKRYRELMKRVTTLAQYSDRVIFASGHEHTLQYILENNTPQIVSGSGAKEGFTKLLNGSQFSTGKMGYATLEVYKDGSSRVRFYGVGENNNEEFLFTNEVLPPTQVTFEAELTVSFPDSVEASVYTDNEIEKSRFYKGIWGERYRKYYGTKVKVPTVRLDSLMGGLEPVKKGGGHQSKSLRLRAKDGREYVMRALKKSAELYLQSMAFQDQYVLDDLKETYTQELLQDFYTGSHPYAPFTTARLSDAVGIYHTNPVLYYVPKQPALKEYNDSFGDELYMIEEHTGDGHGDLASFGYSNDLKSTDGMLEDLRDDEKYEVDKDLYLRARLFDMVLGDWDRHVDQWRWAEFKDEKKDKVVYRPVPRDRDQVYSKMGDGALMNIATRIIPGLRLMEGFNEEIRSVKGFNSSPMTYVLDLTLLGETEKSQWLAQAKYLQENLKENDIDEAFKAFPEEVRDETVNEIKQTLLARLSHIQETANEYYKILNKYAVVAGTDKDDWFEINRLNDTETEVKVFRNIGDKKKRLFYYKIFSSDDTKELWVFGLDDDDIFEVKNPSNFTGVKVRIIGGHNNDIYRVDNGKNVALYDFKSKKNTFEKTSGAKVKLSDDY
;
A
#
# COMPACT_ATOMS: atom_id res chain seq x y z
N MET A 1 -40.83 -5.38 45.45
CA MET A 1 -39.47 -4.97 45.01
C MET A 1 -38.74 -6.08 44.24
N LYS A 2 -38.39 -7.25 44.81
CA LYS A 2 -37.67 -8.32 44.08
C LYS A 2 -38.35 -8.81 42.78
N LYS A 3 -39.68 -8.94 42.76
CA LYS A 3 -40.44 -9.29 41.54
C LYS A 3 -40.40 -8.18 40.49
N ILE A 4 -40.43 -6.91 40.91
CA ILE A 4 -40.33 -5.76 39.99
C ILE A 4 -38.95 -5.72 39.37
N TYR A 5 -37.87 -5.92 40.14
CA TYR A 5 -36.52 -6.03 39.59
C TYR A 5 -36.36 -7.23 38.66
N ALA A 6 -36.95 -8.39 38.98
CA ALA A 6 -36.94 -9.55 38.09
C ALA A 6 -37.72 -9.28 36.78
N TYR A 7 -38.88 -8.63 36.85
CA TYR A 7 -39.64 -8.23 35.67
C TYR A 7 -38.92 -7.13 34.87
N LEU A 8 -38.26 -6.17 35.53
CA LEU A 8 -37.43 -5.15 34.88
C LEU A 8 -36.24 -5.79 34.17
N SER A 9 -35.54 -6.74 34.83
CA SER A 9 -34.44 -7.48 34.22
C SER A 9 -34.92 -8.30 33.03
N VAL A 10 -36.03 -9.04 33.15
CA VAL A 10 -36.61 -9.80 32.03
C VAL A 10 -37.05 -8.88 30.90
N PHE A 11 -37.64 -7.72 31.20
CA PHE A 11 -38.03 -6.72 30.22
C PHE A 11 -36.82 -6.09 29.51
N ILE A 12 -35.73 -5.81 30.24
CA ILE A 12 -34.45 -5.36 29.68
C ILE A 12 -33.82 -6.45 28.79
N PHE A 13 -33.90 -7.73 29.19
CA PHE A 13 -33.41 -8.84 28.37
C PHE A 13 -34.21 -9.03 27.08
N ILE A 14 -35.53 -8.83 27.11
CA ILE A 14 -36.40 -8.99 25.93
C ILE A 14 -36.25 -7.80 24.96
N THR A 15 -36.08 -6.58 25.47
CA THR A 15 -35.91 -5.36 24.64
C THR A 15 -34.50 -5.22 24.06
N SER A 16 -33.53 -6.02 24.52
CA SER A 16 -32.13 -5.96 24.08
C SER A 16 -31.78 -6.94 22.94
N CYS A 17 -32.69 -7.80 22.49
CA CYS A 17 -32.43 -8.77 21.43
C CYS A 17 -32.49 -8.17 20.00
N ALA A 18 -31.72 -8.74 19.07
CA ALA A 18 -31.81 -8.39 17.65
C ALA A 18 -33.13 -8.87 17.03
N THR A 19 -33.71 -8.05 16.14
CA THR A 19 -35.03 -8.31 15.50
C THR A 19 -34.98 -7.99 14.00
N TYR A 20 -35.98 -8.44 13.24
CA TYR A 20 -36.15 -8.08 11.82
C TYR A 20 -36.72 -6.67 11.60
N SER A 21 -37.31 -6.06 12.63
CA SER A 21 -38.00 -4.79 12.49
C SER A 21 -37.05 -3.66 12.11
N THR A 22 -37.54 -2.75 11.27
CA THR A 22 -36.84 -1.50 10.94
C THR A 22 -36.70 -0.62 12.19
N LYS A 23 -35.53 -0.01 12.37
CA LYS A 23 -35.19 0.84 13.51
C LYS A 23 -34.41 2.07 13.02
N TYR A 24 -34.68 3.19 13.66
CA TYR A 24 -34.05 4.49 13.40
C TYR A 24 -33.50 5.07 14.69
N VAL A 25 -32.43 5.85 14.60
CA VAL A 25 -32.02 6.71 15.73
C VAL A 25 -32.98 7.90 15.89
N ASP A 26 -33.56 8.37 14.78
CA ASP A 26 -34.49 9.50 14.70
C ASP A 26 -35.48 9.25 13.54
N ASP A 27 -36.78 9.31 13.82
CA ASP A 27 -37.84 8.99 12.86
C ASP A 27 -37.90 9.98 11.68
N LYS A 28 -37.28 11.16 11.79
CA LYS A 28 -37.22 12.11 10.66
C LYS A 28 -36.55 11.52 9.41
N TYR A 29 -35.66 10.54 9.60
CA TYR A 29 -34.94 9.89 8.51
C TYR A 29 -35.79 8.81 7.80
N ALA A 30 -36.96 8.46 8.34
CA ALA A 30 -37.90 7.52 7.73
C ALA A 30 -38.77 8.17 6.64
N VAL A 31 -38.60 9.48 6.39
CA VAL A 31 -39.30 10.23 5.34
C VAL A 31 -38.28 10.74 4.34
N ASP A 32 -38.55 10.53 3.05
CA ASP A 32 -37.69 11.03 1.99
C ASP A 32 -37.81 12.55 1.84
N VAL A 33 -36.71 13.20 1.51
CA VAL A 33 -36.64 14.65 1.25
C VAL A 33 -36.07 14.85 -0.14
N ASP A 34 -36.76 15.59 -1.00
CA ASP A 34 -36.23 15.93 -2.32
C ASP A 34 -35.01 16.85 -2.19
N SER A 35 -34.01 16.62 -3.05
CA SER A 35 -32.84 17.49 -3.16
C SER A 35 -32.84 18.13 -4.54
N SER A 36 -32.54 19.43 -4.59
CA SER A 36 -32.32 20.17 -5.84
C SER A 36 -30.86 20.15 -6.29
N LYS A 37 -29.97 19.45 -5.57
CA LYS A 37 -28.55 19.36 -5.91
C LYS A 37 -28.35 18.55 -7.19
N GLU A 38 -27.42 18.99 -8.03
CA GLU A 38 -27.05 18.28 -9.25
C GLU A 38 -26.25 17.01 -8.91
N VAL A 39 -26.75 15.86 -9.36
CA VAL A 39 -26.11 14.55 -9.15
C VAL A 39 -24.92 14.41 -10.08
N SER A 40 -23.74 14.12 -9.51
CA SER A 40 -22.55 13.73 -10.27
C SER A 40 -22.61 12.26 -10.65
N HIS A 41 -22.88 11.38 -9.67
CA HIS A 41 -22.96 9.93 -9.89
C HIS A 41 -23.91 9.27 -8.88
N THR A 42 -24.58 8.18 -9.29
CA THR A 42 -25.43 7.37 -8.38
C THR A 42 -24.92 5.94 -8.30
N PHE A 43 -24.75 5.43 -7.09
CA PHE A 43 -24.46 4.03 -6.84
C PHE A 43 -25.73 3.29 -6.42
N TYR A 44 -25.96 2.12 -7.00
CA TYR A 44 -27.00 1.16 -6.62
C TYR A 44 -26.31 -0.04 -5.99
N LEU A 45 -26.55 -0.28 -4.71
CA LEU A 45 -25.77 -1.22 -3.89
C LEU A 45 -26.66 -2.38 -3.45
N ILE A 46 -26.25 -3.61 -3.76
CA ILE A 46 -26.96 -4.84 -3.34
C ILE A 46 -25.97 -5.97 -3.12
N GLY A 47 -25.97 -6.61 -1.95
CA GLY A 47 -25.15 -7.79 -1.64
C GLY A 47 -26.02 -9.01 -1.31
N ASP A 48 -25.41 -10.19 -1.28
CA ASP A 48 -26.03 -11.43 -0.84
C ASP A 48 -27.29 -11.77 -1.66
N ALA A 49 -27.24 -11.43 -2.95
CA ALA A 49 -28.33 -11.58 -3.89
C ALA A 49 -28.33 -12.95 -4.61
N GLY A 50 -27.37 -13.81 -4.29
CA GLY A 50 -27.12 -15.11 -4.93
C GLY A 50 -28.13 -16.23 -4.67
N LEU A 51 -29.39 -15.91 -4.35
CA LEU A 51 -30.46 -16.90 -4.17
C LEU A 51 -31.77 -16.41 -4.82
N SER A 52 -32.26 -17.17 -5.81
CA SER A 52 -33.46 -16.85 -6.58
C SER A 52 -34.18 -18.12 -7.08
N PRO A 53 -35.51 -18.09 -7.31
CA PRO A 53 -36.24 -19.23 -7.87
C PRO A 53 -35.73 -19.58 -9.27
N ILE A 54 -35.82 -20.85 -9.67
CA ILE A 54 -35.42 -21.30 -11.01
C ILE A 54 -36.21 -20.52 -12.08
N GLY A 55 -35.48 -19.88 -13.00
CA GLY A 55 -36.02 -19.09 -14.11
C GLY A 55 -36.51 -17.68 -13.74
N GLY A 56 -36.45 -17.27 -12.47
CA GLY A 56 -37.00 -16.01 -12.00
C GLY A 56 -36.08 -15.22 -11.06
N MET A 57 -36.55 -14.04 -10.65
CA MET A 57 -35.89 -13.18 -9.66
C MET A 57 -36.59 -13.31 -8.31
N ASN A 58 -35.82 -13.23 -7.22
CA ASN A 58 -36.37 -13.00 -5.89
C ASN A 58 -37.05 -11.61 -5.80
N PRO A 59 -37.85 -11.33 -4.76
CA PRO A 59 -38.55 -10.05 -4.62
C PRO A 59 -37.65 -8.80 -4.61
N ALA A 60 -36.47 -8.87 -3.98
CA ALA A 60 -35.54 -7.74 -3.93
C ALA A 60 -34.95 -7.43 -5.32
N LEU A 61 -34.54 -8.45 -6.07
CA LEU A 61 -34.05 -8.27 -7.44
C LEU A 61 -35.13 -7.71 -8.38
N LYS A 62 -36.42 -8.00 -8.14
CA LYS A 62 -37.51 -7.39 -8.92
C LYS A 62 -37.64 -5.88 -8.69
N ILE A 63 -37.61 -5.43 -7.44
CA ILE A 63 -37.65 -3.98 -7.14
C ILE A 63 -36.37 -3.29 -7.61
N PHE A 64 -35.21 -3.95 -7.46
CA PHE A 64 -33.92 -3.46 -7.92
C PHE A 64 -33.89 -3.27 -9.44
N LYS A 65 -34.33 -4.28 -10.21
CA LYS A 65 -34.48 -4.16 -11.66
C LYS A 65 -35.36 -2.97 -12.05
N ASN A 66 -36.52 -2.81 -11.41
CA ASN A 66 -37.43 -1.71 -11.71
C ASN A 66 -36.80 -0.33 -11.46
N LYS A 67 -35.87 -0.24 -10.50
CA LYS A 67 -35.08 0.97 -10.25
C LYS A 67 -34.01 1.17 -11.30
N LEU A 68 -33.21 0.14 -11.60
CA LEU A 68 -32.14 0.20 -12.59
C LEU A 68 -32.65 0.51 -14.00
N ASP A 69 -33.82 0.00 -14.38
CA ASP A 69 -34.47 0.28 -15.67
C ASP A 69 -34.76 1.79 -15.87
N LYS A 70 -34.80 2.57 -14.78
CA LYS A 70 -35.04 4.03 -14.77
C LYS A 70 -33.78 4.83 -14.46
N ALA A 71 -32.66 4.18 -14.16
CA ALA A 71 -31.43 4.85 -13.77
C ALA A 71 -30.79 5.62 -14.94
N ASP A 72 -30.13 6.71 -14.61
CA ASP A 72 -29.33 7.47 -15.57
C ASP A 72 -28.02 6.73 -15.92
N LYS A 73 -27.39 7.09 -17.04
CA LYS A 73 -26.09 6.54 -17.46
C LYS A 73 -24.95 6.86 -16.48
N ASN A 74 -25.03 7.97 -15.74
CA ASN A 74 -24.06 8.36 -14.72
C ASN A 74 -24.35 7.61 -13.42
N SER A 75 -24.32 6.28 -13.49
CA SER A 75 -24.56 5.42 -12.34
C SER A 75 -23.78 4.11 -12.41
N THR A 76 -23.57 3.50 -11.25
CA THR A 76 -22.93 2.18 -11.12
C THR A 76 -23.82 1.28 -10.27
N ALA A 77 -24.09 0.06 -10.72
CA ALA A 77 -24.72 -0.98 -9.90
C ALA A 77 -23.63 -1.91 -9.35
N ILE A 78 -23.44 -1.91 -8.02
CA ILE A 78 -22.44 -2.73 -7.33
C ILE A 78 -23.13 -3.90 -6.65
N PHE A 79 -22.77 -5.11 -7.07
CA PHE A 79 -23.12 -6.37 -6.42
C PHE A 79 -22.04 -6.71 -5.38
N LEU A 80 -22.37 -6.57 -4.09
CA LEU A 80 -21.45 -6.52 -2.95
C LEU A 80 -21.05 -7.92 -2.43
N GLY A 81 -20.88 -8.89 -3.31
CA GLY A 81 -20.47 -10.26 -2.98
C GLY A 81 -21.60 -11.18 -2.53
N ASP A 82 -21.25 -12.46 -2.38
CA ASP A 82 -22.19 -13.57 -2.20
C ASP A 82 -23.18 -13.64 -3.38
N ASN A 83 -22.60 -13.60 -4.57
CA ASN A 83 -23.32 -13.65 -5.83
C ASN A 83 -23.91 -15.04 -6.07
N ILE A 84 -23.42 -16.08 -5.38
CA ILE A 84 -23.90 -17.46 -5.52
C ILE A 84 -24.03 -18.17 -4.17
N TYR A 85 -25.23 -18.70 -3.89
CA TYR A 85 -25.46 -19.64 -2.78
C TYR A 85 -25.70 -21.08 -3.25
N PRO A 86 -25.37 -22.09 -2.43
CA PRO A 86 -24.65 -21.98 -1.16
C PRO A 86 -23.12 -21.95 -1.29
N ALA A 87 -22.55 -22.16 -2.48
CA ALA A 87 -21.11 -22.18 -2.68
C ALA A 87 -20.78 -22.02 -4.17
N GLY A 88 -20.26 -20.86 -4.57
CA GLY A 88 -19.59 -20.50 -5.83
C GLY A 88 -20.13 -21.09 -7.13
N LEU A 89 -19.41 -20.88 -8.23
CA LEU A 89 -19.78 -21.48 -9.51
C LEU A 89 -19.01 -22.80 -9.70
N PRO A 90 -19.66 -23.99 -9.60
CA PRO A 90 -18.97 -25.27 -9.71
C PRO A 90 -18.64 -25.65 -11.16
N ASP A 91 -17.85 -26.71 -11.33
CA ASP A 91 -17.56 -27.25 -12.66
C ASP A 91 -18.86 -27.77 -13.34
N PRO A 92 -19.16 -27.34 -14.57
CA PRO A 92 -20.38 -27.75 -15.27
C PRO A 92 -20.42 -29.24 -15.64
N LYS A 93 -19.25 -29.90 -15.76
CA LYS A 93 -19.13 -31.32 -16.06
C LYS A 93 -19.16 -32.16 -14.79
N ASP A 94 -18.41 -31.77 -13.77
CA ASP A 94 -18.29 -32.58 -12.55
C ASP A 94 -19.50 -32.43 -11.62
N SER A 95 -20.19 -31.27 -11.68
CA SER A 95 -21.32 -30.94 -10.79
C SER A 95 -22.45 -30.24 -11.54
N THR A 96 -22.95 -30.86 -12.63
CA THR A 96 -23.93 -30.25 -13.55
C THR A 96 -25.17 -29.65 -12.88
N GLN A 97 -25.80 -30.35 -11.94
CA GLN A 97 -27.01 -29.84 -11.27
C GLN A 97 -26.71 -28.61 -10.41
N ALA A 98 -25.64 -28.64 -9.63
CA ALA A 98 -25.20 -27.51 -8.82
C ALA A 98 -24.80 -26.32 -9.71
N TYR A 99 -24.17 -26.57 -10.86
CA TYR A 99 -23.86 -25.55 -11.84
C TYR A 99 -25.12 -24.87 -12.39
N ILE A 100 -26.15 -25.64 -12.75
CA ILE A 100 -27.42 -25.09 -13.25
C ILE A 100 -28.08 -24.18 -12.20
N GLU A 101 -28.04 -24.57 -10.92
CA GLU A 101 -28.57 -23.79 -9.80
C GLU A 101 -27.75 -22.51 -9.57
N ALA A 102 -26.43 -22.61 -9.47
CA ALA A 102 -25.52 -21.47 -9.34
C ALA A 102 -25.67 -20.47 -10.50
N LYS A 103 -25.67 -20.99 -11.73
CA LYS A 103 -25.91 -20.21 -12.96
C LYS A 103 -27.24 -19.47 -12.92
N ASN A 104 -28.31 -20.12 -12.42
CA ASN A 104 -29.62 -19.47 -12.30
C ASN A 104 -29.58 -18.26 -11.36
N HIS A 105 -28.84 -18.34 -10.27
CA HIS A 105 -28.70 -17.23 -9.32
C HIS A 105 -27.94 -16.05 -9.91
N LEU A 106 -26.87 -16.30 -10.67
CA LEU A 106 -26.17 -15.27 -11.44
C LEU A 106 -27.06 -14.67 -12.53
N ASP A 107 -27.76 -15.51 -13.30
CA ASP A 107 -28.65 -15.05 -14.38
C ASP A 107 -29.77 -14.14 -13.85
N ALA A 108 -30.29 -14.42 -12.65
CA ALA A 108 -31.29 -13.57 -12.02
C ALA A 108 -30.76 -12.16 -11.74
N GLN A 109 -29.51 -12.04 -11.29
CA GLN A 109 -28.84 -10.77 -11.05
C GLN A 109 -28.51 -10.05 -12.36
N ILE A 110 -27.94 -10.76 -13.34
CA ILE A 110 -27.60 -10.22 -14.66
C ILE A 110 -28.86 -9.70 -15.38
N LYS A 111 -30.01 -10.37 -15.24
CA LYS A 111 -31.29 -9.91 -15.80
C LYS A 111 -31.76 -8.58 -15.23
N THR A 112 -31.31 -8.17 -14.05
CA THR A 112 -31.63 -6.83 -13.52
C THR A 112 -30.99 -5.71 -14.33
N LEU A 113 -29.95 -6.04 -15.11
CA LEU A 113 -29.13 -5.09 -15.88
C LEU A 113 -29.59 -4.90 -17.32
N GLU A 114 -30.59 -5.65 -17.81
CA GLU A 114 -30.97 -5.67 -19.24
C GLU A 114 -31.29 -4.29 -19.84
N ASN A 115 -31.89 -3.37 -19.08
CA ASN A 115 -32.16 -1.98 -19.51
C ASN A 115 -31.36 -0.95 -18.72
N PHE A 116 -30.41 -1.38 -17.90
CA PHE A 116 -29.57 -0.49 -17.13
C PHE A 116 -28.58 0.22 -18.07
N LYS A 117 -28.47 1.54 -17.91
CA LYS A 117 -27.61 2.39 -18.76
C LYS A 117 -26.26 2.71 -18.13
N GLY A 118 -26.12 2.46 -16.84
CA GLY A 118 -24.90 2.68 -16.09
C GLY A 118 -23.98 1.46 -16.13
N ARG A 119 -22.91 1.51 -15.32
CA ARG A 119 -21.90 0.46 -15.24
C ARG A 119 -22.28 -0.64 -14.24
N PRO A 120 -22.38 -1.91 -14.62
CA PRO A 120 -22.45 -3.00 -13.66
C PRO A 120 -21.06 -3.32 -13.10
N LEU A 121 -21.01 -3.66 -11.81
CA LEU A 121 -19.79 -4.06 -11.11
C LEU A 121 -20.14 -5.15 -10.08
N PHE A 122 -19.46 -6.28 -10.14
CA PHE A 122 -19.56 -7.36 -9.17
C PHE A 122 -18.26 -7.42 -8.37
N ILE A 123 -18.37 -7.67 -7.06
CA ILE A 123 -17.24 -8.04 -6.21
C ILE A 123 -17.51 -9.42 -5.60
N PRO A 124 -16.48 -10.20 -5.22
CA PRO A 124 -16.67 -11.49 -4.56
C PRO A 124 -17.01 -11.38 -3.07
N GLY A 125 -17.81 -12.32 -2.59
CA GLY A 125 -17.98 -12.63 -1.17
C GLY A 125 -17.42 -14.00 -0.79
N ASN A 126 -17.51 -14.38 0.49
CA ASN A 126 -16.95 -15.64 0.97
C ASN A 126 -17.62 -16.86 0.31
N HIS A 127 -18.93 -16.81 0.01
CA HIS A 127 -19.60 -17.93 -0.63
C HIS A 127 -19.13 -18.16 -2.08
N ASP A 128 -18.67 -17.12 -2.77
CA ASP A 128 -18.16 -17.22 -4.13
C ASP A 128 -16.83 -18.02 -4.17
N TRP A 129 -16.05 -17.95 -3.09
CA TRP A 129 -14.79 -18.70 -2.88
C TRP A 129 -14.95 -20.16 -2.43
N TYR A 130 -16.15 -20.57 -1.98
CA TYR A 130 -16.34 -21.87 -1.32
C TYR A 130 -16.26 -23.08 -2.27
N THR A 131 -16.43 -22.85 -3.57
CA THR A 131 -16.30 -23.90 -4.58
C THR A 131 -14.95 -23.77 -5.27
N GLU A 132 -14.06 -24.74 -5.03
CA GLU A 132 -12.74 -24.85 -5.67
C GLU A 132 -11.80 -23.64 -5.49
N GLY A 133 -12.16 -22.66 -4.64
CA GLY A 133 -11.34 -21.47 -4.43
C GLY A 133 -11.24 -20.60 -5.67
N LEU A 134 -10.00 -20.22 -5.99
CA LEU A 134 -9.69 -19.34 -7.11
C LEU A 134 -10.18 -19.89 -8.44
N ILE A 135 -10.19 -21.22 -8.64
CA ILE A 135 -10.70 -21.85 -9.87
C ILE A 135 -12.20 -21.59 -10.04
N GLY A 136 -12.98 -21.73 -8.98
CA GLY A 136 -14.42 -21.46 -9.03
C GLY A 136 -14.72 -19.97 -9.16
N LEU A 137 -13.93 -19.13 -8.50
CA LEU A 137 -14.02 -17.68 -8.60
C LEU A 137 -13.70 -17.19 -10.02
N GLU A 138 -12.61 -17.66 -10.62
CA GLU A 138 -12.25 -17.36 -12.01
C GLU A 138 -13.34 -17.84 -12.98
N ARG A 139 -14.00 -18.97 -12.69
CA ARG A 139 -15.13 -19.46 -13.50
C ARG A 139 -16.32 -18.50 -13.42
N GLU A 140 -16.63 -17.97 -12.24
CA GLU A 140 -17.67 -16.97 -12.01
C GLU A 140 -17.36 -15.65 -12.71
N GLU A 141 -16.16 -15.11 -12.51
CA GLU A 141 -15.66 -13.90 -13.18
C GLU A 141 -15.83 -14.01 -14.70
N ASN A 142 -15.33 -15.11 -15.29
CA ASN A 142 -15.45 -15.40 -16.71
C ASN A 142 -16.90 -15.59 -17.18
N TYR A 143 -17.78 -16.08 -16.31
CA TYR A 143 -19.21 -16.17 -16.63
C TYR A 143 -19.84 -14.79 -16.75
N ILE A 144 -19.58 -13.91 -15.77
CA ILE A 144 -20.12 -12.54 -15.72
C ILE A 144 -19.58 -11.71 -16.90
N LYS A 145 -18.26 -11.74 -17.15
CA LYS A 145 -17.61 -11.07 -18.29
C LYS A 145 -18.26 -11.46 -19.63
N ARG A 146 -18.49 -12.75 -19.86
CA ARG A 146 -19.16 -13.26 -21.07
C ARG A 146 -20.63 -12.87 -21.15
N ALA A 147 -21.37 -12.95 -20.05
CA ALA A 147 -22.80 -12.63 -20.03
C ALA A 147 -23.07 -11.14 -20.34
N LEU A 148 -22.17 -10.25 -19.89
CA LEU A 148 -22.20 -8.82 -20.16
C LEU A 148 -21.50 -8.43 -21.49
N LYS A 149 -21.15 -9.44 -22.31
CA LYS A 149 -20.73 -9.36 -23.72
C LYS A 149 -19.47 -8.51 -23.99
N GLU A 150 -18.53 -8.42 -23.05
CA GLU A 150 -17.32 -7.57 -23.18
C GLU A 150 -17.62 -6.07 -23.48
N LYS A 151 -18.89 -5.66 -23.46
CA LYS A 151 -19.29 -4.26 -23.69
C LYS A 151 -18.98 -3.39 -22.47
N GLU A 152 -19.02 -4.02 -21.31
CA GLU A 152 -18.73 -3.40 -20.03
C GLU A 152 -17.26 -3.68 -19.69
N LYS A 153 -16.51 -2.60 -19.44
CA LYS A 153 -15.13 -2.70 -18.98
C LYS A 153 -15.12 -3.22 -17.54
N ASP A 154 -14.39 -4.31 -17.33
CA ASP A 154 -14.09 -4.94 -16.03
C ASP A 154 -15.32 -5.01 -15.11
N PRO A 155 -16.32 -5.86 -15.45
CA PRO A 155 -17.59 -5.94 -14.71
C PRO A 155 -17.49 -6.76 -13.42
N PHE A 156 -16.33 -7.36 -13.12
CA PHE A 156 -16.06 -8.12 -11.91
C PHE A 156 -14.69 -7.70 -11.39
N LEU A 157 -14.62 -7.19 -10.16
CA LEU A 157 -13.39 -6.71 -9.54
C LEU A 157 -13.30 -7.12 -8.06
N PRO A 158 -12.09 -7.31 -7.51
CA PRO A 158 -10.82 -7.25 -8.24
C PRO A 158 -10.64 -8.41 -9.24
N GLU A 159 -9.87 -8.20 -10.30
CA GLU A 159 -9.65 -9.23 -11.33
C GLU A 159 -8.71 -10.34 -10.84
N ASN A 160 -8.81 -11.52 -11.45
CA ASN A 160 -7.89 -12.64 -11.25
C ASN A 160 -7.78 -13.15 -9.79
N GLY A 161 -8.76 -12.81 -8.95
CA GLY A 161 -8.74 -13.12 -7.51
C GLY A 161 -7.71 -12.33 -6.71
N CYS A 162 -7.27 -11.18 -7.22
CA CYS A 162 -6.36 -10.26 -6.54
C CYS A 162 -7.08 -9.45 -5.45
N PRO A 163 -6.35 -8.79 -4.54
CA PRO A 163 -6.99 -8.23 -3.35
C PRO A 163 -7.62 -6.85 -3.54
N ILE A 164 -7.20 -6.07 -4.53
CA ILE A 164 -7.60 -4.68 -4.69
C ILE A 164 -7.57 -4.26 -6.15
N ASP A 165 -8.54 -3.42 -6.53
CA ASP A 165 -8.56 -2.70 -7.81
C ASP A 165 -9.15 -1.31 -7.59
N VAL A 166 -8.78 -0.35 -8.46
CA VAL A 166 -9.26 1.04 -8.36
C VAL A 166 -9.89 1.49 -9.68
N ILE A 167 -11.09 2.09 -9.58
CA ILE A 167 -11.83 2.67 -10.69
C ILE A 167 -11.99 4.17 -10.47
N GLU A 168 -11.57 4.96 -11.44
CA GLU A 168 -11.91 6.38 -11.51
C GLU A 168 -13.28 6.61 -12.19
N ILE A 169 -14.13 7.44 -11.59
CA ILE A 169 -15.43 7.85 -12.14
C ILE A 169 -15.43 9.37 -12.29
N GLY A 170 -15.03 9.82 -13.48
CA GLY A 170 -14.84 11.25 -13.75
C GLY A 170 -13.78 11.85 -12.82
N GLU A 171 -13.93 13.15 -12.52
CA GLU A 171 -12.99 13.90 -11.67
C GLU A 171 -13.39 13.92 -10.19
N ASP A 172 -14.63 13.49 -9.87
CA ASP A 172 -15.24 13.69 -8.55
C ASP A 172 -15.21 12.44 -7.66
N VAL A 173 -15.10 11.24 -8.26
CA VAL A 173 -15.38 9.96 -7.59
C VAL A 173 -14.34 8.90 -7.94
N ALA A 174 -14.01 8.06 -6.95
CA ALA A 174 -13.23 6.83 -7.14
C ALA A 174 -13.93 5.65 -6.42
N ILE A 175 -13.79 4.45 -6.96
CA ILE A 175 -14.17 3.19 -6.31
C ILE A 175 -12.89 2.41 -6.02
N ILE A 176 -12.72 1.95 -4.79
CA ILE A 176 -11.70 0.95 -4.45
C ILE A 176 -12.45 -0.35 -4.14
N THR A 177 -12.25 -1.38 -4.94
CA THR A 177 -12.82 -2.72 -4.68
C THR A 177 -11.83 -3.55 -3.90
N ILE A 178 -12.27 -4.22 -2.84
CA ILE A 178 -11.43 -5.08 -2.01
C ILE A 178 -12.01 -6.49 -1.94
N ASP A 179 -11.23 -7.49 -2.35
CA ASP A 179 -11.53 -8.89 -2.02
C ASP A 179 -11.10 -9.16 -0.58
N THR A 180 -12.06 -9.00 0.33
CA THR A 180 -11.83 -9.28 1.75
C THR A 180 -11.58 -10.76 2.05
N GLU A 181 -12.11 -11.69 1.24
CA GLU A 181 -11.92 -13.13 1.47
C GLU A 181 -10.49 -13.56 1.13
N TRP A 182 -9.86 -12.93 0.13
CA TRP A 182 -8.42 -13.08 -0.15
C TRP A 182 -7.58 -12.86 1.13
N TYR A 183 -7.91 -11.85 1.95
CA TYR A 183 -7.17 -11.58 3.19
C TYR A 183 -7.46 -12.62 4.28
N LEU A 184 -8.71 -13.09 4.39
CA LEU A 184 -9.19 -13.96 5.47
C LEU A 184 -8.82 -15.43 5.27
N THR A 185 -8.84 -15.91 4.03
CA THR A 185 -8.58 -17.32 3.71
C THR A 185 -7.16 -17.74 4.13
N ASN A 186 -6.99 -19.04 4.37
CA ASN A 186 -5.69 -19.61 4.69
C ASN A 186 -4.88 -19.86 3.40
N TRP A 187 -3.80 -19.10 3.21
CA TRP A 187 -2.94 -19.18 2.03
C TRP A 187 -2.11 -20.48 1.99
N ASP A 188 -1.80 -21.08 3.14
CA ASP A 188 -1.10 -22.39 3.21
C ASP A 188 -1.90 -23.52 2.52
N LYS A 189 -3.21 -23.32 2.35
CA LYS A 189 -4.11 -24.26 1.68
C LYS A 189 -4.41 -23.89 0.23
N ARG A 190 -3.86 -22.75 -0.23
CA ARG A 190 -4.09 -22.13 -1.53
C ARG A 190 -2.76 -21.52 -2.03
N PRO A 191 -1.73 -22.35 -2.29
CA PRO A 191 -0.41 -21.85 -2.66
C PRO A 191 -0.41 -21.06 -3.98
N ASP A 192 -1.45 -21.21 -4.79
CA ASP A 192 -1.70 -20.53 -6.06
C ASP A 192 -2.45 -19.18 -5.95
N ILE A 193 -2.81 -18.76 -4.73
CA ILE A 193 -3.73 -17.62 -4.52
C ILE A 193 -3.21 -16.29 -5.09
N ASN A 194 -1.88 -16.11 -5.18
CA ASN A 194 -1.24 -14.88 -5.63
C ASN A 194 -0.49 -15.04 -6.96
N ASP A 195 -0.67 -16.15 -7.67
CA ASP A 195 0.09 -16.46 -8.90
C ASP A 195 -0.14 -15.39 -9.97
N LYS A 196 -1.35 -14.83 -10.06
CA LYS A 196 -1.75 -13.80 -11.02
C LYS A 196 -1.72 -12.36 -10.48
N CYS A 197 -1.16 -12.15 -9.28
CA CYS A 197 -1.24 -10.86 -8.57
C CYS A 197 0.13 -10.23 -8.32
N GLU A 198 0.22 -8.91 -8.48
CA GLU A 198 1.38 -8.12 -8.06
C GLU A 198 1.53 -8.13 -6.53
N ILE A 199 0.40 -8.08 -5.82
CA ILE A 199 0.36 -8.11 -4.35
C ILE A 199 0.46 -9.55 -3.86
N LYS A 200 1.66 -9.92 -3.41
CA LYS A 200 1.97 -11.27 -2.87
C LYS A 200 2.05 -11.31 -1.33
N SER A 201 1.72 -10.22 -0.62
CA SER A 201 1.71 -10.19 0.85
C SER A 201 0.60 -9.30 1.41
N ARG A 202 0.13 -9.64 2.61
CA ARG A 202 -0.88 -8.84 3.34
C ARG A 202 -0.37 -7.44 3.71
N ASP A 203 0.93 -7.30 3.97
CA ASP A 203 1.53 -5.99 4.26
C ASP A 203 1.55 -5.10 3.01
N LYS A 204 1.91 -5.66 1.84
CA LYS A 204 1.87 -4.93 0.56
C LYS A 204 0.43 -4.51 0.22
N PHE A 205 -0.57 -5.35 0.48
CA PHE A 205 -1.98 -4.96 0.33
C PHE A 205 -2.33 -3.68 1.11
N PHE A 206 -1.88 -3.54 2.36
CA PHE A 206 -2.16 -2.32 3.13
C PHE A 206 -1.42 -1.08 2.59
N LEU A 207 -0.21 -1.26 2.04
CA LEU A 207 0.52 -0.18 1.40
C LEU A 207 -0.21 0.30 0.14
N GLU A 208 -0.64 -0.61 -0.73
CA GLU A 208 -1.40 -0.28 -1.94
C GLU A 208 -2.76 0.37 -1.61
N LEU A 209 -3.45 -0.11 -0.57
CA LEU A 209 -4.69 0.50 -0.11
C LEU A 209 -4.46 1.92 0.43
N GLU A 210 -3.39 2.13 1.20
CA GLU A 210 -3.02 3.44 1.71
C GLU A 210 -2.73 4.43 0.56
N ASP A 211 -1.95 4.01 -0.43
CA ASP A 211 -1.60 4.82 -1.59
C ASP A 211 -2.83 5.14 -2.44
N ALA A 212 -3.69 4.15 -2.69
CA ALA A 212 -4.97 4.37 -3.37
C ALA A 212 -5.83 5.42 -2.63
N ILE A 213 -6.01 5.31 -1.31
CA ILE A 213 -6.80 6.29 -0.53
C ILE A 213 -6.17 7.69 -0.62
N LYS A 214 -4.84 7.80 -0.52
CA LYS A 214 -4.15 9.09 -0.61
C LYS A 214 -4.25 9.71 -2.00
N ASP A 215 -4.21 8.90 -3.05
CA ASP A 215 -4.27 9.37 -4.43
C ASP A 215 -5.62 9.98 -4.79
N TYR A 216 -6.70 9.51 -4.14
CA TYR A 216 -8.07 9.98 -4.35
C TYR A 216 -8.65 10.75 -3.16
N ARG A 217 -7.83 11.21 -2.21
CA ARG A 217 -8.31 11.81 -0.96
C ARG A 217 -9.15 13.08 -1.10
N ASP A 218 -8.99 13.80 -2.21
CA ASP A 218 -9.75 15.00 -2.53
C ASP A 218 -11.09 14.66 -3.28
N ARG A 219 -11.31 13.39 -3.65
CA ARG A 219 -12.51 12.86 -4.31
C ARG A 219 -13.38 12.06 -3.34
N THR A 220 -14.67 11.89 -3.65
CA THR A 220 -15.50 10.93 -2.92
C THR A 220 -15.05 9.51 -3.28
N THR A 221 -14.54 8.78 -2.29
CA THR A 221 -14.01 7.44 -2.47
C THR A 221 -14.96 6.41 -1.87
N VAL A 222 -15.50 5.52 -2.69
CA VAL A 222 -16.33 4.39 -2.23
C VAL A 222 -15.46 3.15 -2.15
N ILE A 223 -15.20 2.66 -0.93
CA ILE A 223 -14.53 1.37 -0.73
C ILE A 223 -15.61 0.28 -0.71
N ALA A 224 -15.70 -0.48 -1.80
CA ALA A 224 -16.64 -1.58 -1.97
C ALA A 224 -15.95 -2.90 -1.57
N MET A 225 -16.48 -3.54 -0.52
CA MET A 225 -15.92 -4.75 0.05
C MET A 225 -17.02 -5.64 0.59
N HIS A 226 -16.90 -6.97 0.49
CA HIS A 226 -17.99 -7.84 0.94
C HIS A 226 -18.22 -7.76 2.46
N HIS A 227 -17.13 -7.91 3.23
CA HIS A 227 -17.17 -7.96 4.69
C HIS A 227 -17.23 -6.55 5.32
N PRO A 228 -18.24 -6.23 6.17
CA PRO A 228 -18.36 -4.93 6.83
C PRO A 228 -17.34 -4.73 7.96
N SER A 229 -16.81 -3.51 8.10
CA SER A 229 -15.95 -3.16 9.24
C SER A 229 -16.70 -3.29 10.56
N ASN A 230 -17.89 -2.72 10.62
CA ASN A 230 -18.80 -2.84 11.76
C ASN A 230 -20.11 -3.53 11.34
N SER A 231 -20.60 -4.49 12.13
CA SER A 231 -21.93 -5.06 11.92
C SER A 231 -22.66 -5.25 13.25
N TYR A 232 -23.95 -4.89 13.30
CA TYR A 232 -24.82 -5.20 14.44
C TYR A 232 -25.83 -6.32 14.14
N GLY A 233 -25.48 -7.20 13.20
CA GLY A 233 -26.23 -8.42 12.92
C GLY A 233 -25.53 -9.69 13.44
N GLU A 234 -25.80 -10.83 12.81
CA GLU A 234 -25.38 -12.13 13.31
C GLU A 234 -23.87 -12.34 13.26
N HIS A 235 -23.21 -11.89 12.19
CA HIS A 235 -21.75 -11.97 12.05
C HIS A 235 -21.03 -11.01 13.01
N GLY A 236 -21.73 -9.94 13.41
CA GLY A 236 -21.35 -9.05 14.52
C GLY A 236 -21.55 -9.65 15.92
N GLY A 237 -22.13 -10.84 16.04
CA GLY A 237 -22.42 -11.49 17.33
C GLY A 237 -23.77 -11.10 17.96
N HIS A 238 -24.66 -10.48 17.19
CA HIS A 238 -25.99 -10.08 17.65
C HIS A 238 -27.06 -11.08 17.20
N TYR A 239 -27.53 -11.90 18.14
CA TYR A 239 -28.48 -12.97 17.86
C TYR A 239 -29.89 -12.63 18.37
N SER A 240 -30.90 -13.15 17.67
CA SER A 240 -32.28 -13.11 18.15
C SER A 240 -32.50 -14.01 19.37
N LEU A 241 -33.55 -13.71 20.14
CA LEU A 241 -33.97 -14.56 21.25
C LEU A 241 -34.16 -16.01 20.79
N ARG A 242 -34.77 -16.24 19.62
CA ARG A 242 -34.97 -17.59 19.07
C ARG A 242 -33.67 -18.35 18.90
N LYS A 243 -32.60 -17.72 18.41
CA LYS A 243 -31.29 -18.38 18.23
C LYS A 243 -30.59 -18.73 19.55
N GLN A 244 -30.95 -18.10 20.66
CA GLN A 244 -30.48 -18.50 22.00
C GLN A 244 -31.09 -19.83 22.46
N PHE A 245 -32.32 -20.13 22.01
CA PHE A 245 -33.02 -21.37 22.32
C PHE A 245 -32.84 -22.44 21.24
N TYR A 246 -32.64 -22.06 19.97
CA TYR A 246 -32.63 -22.99 18.83
C TYR A 246 -31.39 -22.76 17.93
N PRO A 247 -30.20 -23.24 18.32
CA PRO A 247 -29.02 -23.20 17.46
C PRO A 247 -29.22 -24.13 16.24
N LYS A 248 -28.94 -23.60 15.04
CA LYS A 248 -28.98 -24.27 13.70
C LYS A 248 -29.98 -25.44 13.55
N LYS A 249 -31.17 -25.18 12.98
CA LYS A 249 -32.16 -26.17 12.52
C LYS A 249 -32.65 -27.20 13.56
N MET A 250 -32.28 -27.08 14.85
CA MET A 250 -32.84 -27.93 15.90
C MET A 250 -34.31 -27.58 16.15
N ALA A 251 -35.18 -28.61 16.13
CA ALA A 251 -36.61 -28.45 16.38
C ALA A 251 -36.95 -28.29 17.88
N VAL A 252 -35.99 -28.56 18.78
CA VAL A 252 -36.19 -28.60 20.24
C VAL A 252 -35.39 -27.46 20.90
N PRO A 253 -35.98 -26.71 21.86
CA PRO A 253 -35.27 -25.62 22.54
C PRO A 253 -34.20 -26.15 23.50
N VAL A 254 -32.99 -25.62 23.39
CA VAL A 254 -31.81 -25.93 24.22
C VAL A 254 -31.17 -24.63 24.76
N PRO A 255 -31.85 -23.85 25.64
CA PRO A 255 -31.46 -22.49 26.03
C PRO A 255 -30.03 -22.33 26.57
N VAL A 256 -29.52 -23.31 27.31
CA VAL A 256 -28.16 -23.26 27.86
C VAL A 256 -27.12 -23.54 26.78
N LEU A 257 -27.36 -24.57 25.95
CA LEU A 257 -26.43 -24.97 24.90
C LEU A 257 -26.41 -23.98 23.73
N GLY A 258 -27.58 -23.45 23.33
CA GLY A 258 -27.69 -22.43 22.29
C GLY A 258 -27.00 -21.13 22.69
N THR A 259 -27.24 -20.65 23.91
CA THR A 259 -26.51 -19.50 24.46
C THR A 259 -25.01 -19.78 24.55
N PHE A 260 -24.60 -20.96 25.03
CA PHE A 260 -23.18 -21.35 25.10
C PHE A 260 -22.52 -21.39 23.72
N ILE A 261 -23.17 -21.95 22.69
CA ILE A 261 -22.66 -21.98 21.31
C ILE A 261 -22.51 -20.57 20.74
N ASN A 262 -23.50 -19.70 20.93
CA ASN A 262 -23.46 -18.32 20.43
C ASN A 262 -22.38 -17.49 21.16
N VAL A 263 -22.25 -17.65 22.49
CA VAL A 263 -21.15 -17.06 23.26
C VAL A 263 -19.82 -17.58 22.75
N LEU A 264 -19.66 -18.89 22.61
CA LEU A 264 -18.41 -19.50 22.14
C LEU A 264 -18.05 -19.02 20.74
N ARG A 265 -18.99 -18.93 19.79
CA ARG A 265 -18.77 -18.36 18.45
C ARG A 265 -18.26 -16.91 18.54
N THR A 266 -18.93 -16.09 19.34
CA THR A 266 -18.63 -14.66 19.51
C THR A 266 -17.30 -14.44 20.25
N THR A 267 -16.94 -15.26 21.24
CA THR A 267 -15.71 -15.06 22.05
C THR A 267 -14.50 -15.79 21.50
N SER A 268 -14.68 -16.89 20.76
CA SER A 268 -13.55 -17.68 20.23
C SER A 268 -12.99 -17.12 18.93
N GLY A 269 -13.79 -16.37 18.16
CA GLY A 269 -13.41 -15.95 16.81
C GLY A 269 -13.13 -17.14 15.89
N ALA A 270 -13.72 -18.31 16.15
CA ALA A 270 -13.40 -19.55 15.44
C ALA A 270 -13.83 -19.55 13.97
N SER A 271 -14.85 -18.77 13.61
CA SER A 271 -15.19 -18.52 12.19
C SER A 271 -14.38 -17.34 11.70
N ILE A 272 -13.76 -17.47 10.52
CA ILE A 272 -13.05 -16.36 9.86
C ILE A 272 -14.02 -15.27 9.37
N GLU A 273 -15.29 -15.63 9.19
CA GLU A 273 -16.39 -14.80 8.69
C GLU A 273 -17.09 -13.97 9.77
N ASP A 274 -16.62 -14.02 11.02
CA ASP A 274 -17.21 -13.28 12.13
C ASP A 274 -16.27 -12.17 12.60
N ASN A 275 -16.83 -11.01 12.97
CA ASN A 275 -16.07 -9.81 13.35
C ASN A 275 -15.14 -10.01 14.57
N ASN A 276 -15.26 -11.12 15.31
CA ASN A 276 -14.40 -11.43 16.44
C ASN A 276 -13.13 -12.23 16.07
N ASN A 277 -13.04 -12.72 14.83
CA ASN A 277 -11.85 -13.39 14.33
C ASN A 277 -10.61 -12.48 14.40
N LYS A 278 -9.44 -13.07 14.61
CA LYS A 278 -8.19 -12.28 14.67
C LYS A 278 -7.87 -11.60 13.33
N ARG A 279 -7.89 -12.34 12.21
CA ARG A 279 -7.56 -11.82 10.88
C ARG A 279 -8.60 -10.79 10.40
N TYR A 280 -9.87 -11.06 10.65
CA TYR A 280 -10.95 -10.12 10.35
C TYR A 280 -10.78 -8.79 11.09
N ARG A 281 -10.53 -8.84 12.40
CA ARG A 281 -10.31 -7.62 13.20
C ARG A 281 -9.07 -6.85 12.77
N GLU A 282 -7.99 -7.56 12.45
CA GLU A 282 -6.77 -6.97 11.94
C GLU A 282 -7.03 -6.22 10.63
N LEU A 283 -7.66 -6.89 9.66
CA LEU A 283 -8.06 -6.29 8.39
C LEU A 283 -8.93 -5.06 8.59
N MET A 284 -10.04 -5.20 9.30
CA MET A 284 -11.03 -4.12 9.42
C MET A 284 -10.52 -2.94 10.24
N LYS A 285 -9.69 -3.16 11.27
CA LYS A 285 -9.04 -2.06 12.00
C LYS A 285 -8.08 -1.28 11.11
N ARG A 286 -7.23 -1.98 10.35
CA ARG A 286 -6.28 -1.37 9.43
C ARG A 286 -7.00 -0.62 8.31
N VAL A 287 -7.96 -1.24 7.63
CA VAL A 287 -8.78 -0.59 6.58
C VAL A 287 -9.50 0.64 7.12
N THR A 288 -10.12 0.56 8.30
CA THR A 288 -10.81 1.70 8.94
C THR A 288 -9.84 2.81 9.31
N THR A 289 -8.62 2.48 9.75
CA THR A 289 -7.61 3.48 10.10
C THR A 289 -7.07 4.17 8.85
N LEU A 290 -6.77 3.41 7.80
CA LEU A 290 -6.31 3.94 6.51
C LEU A 290 -7.36 4.82 5.85
N ALA A 291 -8.64 4.46 5.94
CA ALA A 291 -9.75 5.26 5.42
C ALA A 291 -9.77 6.69 5.96
N GLN A 292 -9.27 6.91 7.18
CA GLN A 292 -9.24 8.24 7.81
C GLN A 292 -8.13 9.16 7.32
N TYR A 293 -7.26 8.70 6.41
CA TYR A 293 -6.37 9.62 5.66
C TYR A 293 -7.13 10.51 4.67
N SER A 294 -8.42 10.23 4.43
CA SER A 294 -9.36 11.09 3.71
C SER A 294 -10.65 11.22 4.50
N ASP A 295 -11.21 12.43 4.54
CA ASP A 295 -12.53 12.72 5.09
C ASP A 295 -13.68 12.37 4.11
N ARG A 296 -13.34 11.78 2.96
CA ARG A 296 -14.26 11.53 1.84
C ARG A 296 -14.46 10.06 1.51
N VAL A 297 -14.06 9.17 2.40
CA VAL A 297 -14.20 7.71 2.24
C VAL A 297 -15.55 7.23 2.77
N ILE A 298 -16.24 6.41 1.97
CA ILE A 298 -17.50 5.73 2.33
C ILE A 298 -17.31 4.23 2.13
N PHE A 299 -17.64 3.43 3.13
CA PHE A 299 -17.64 1.96 3.00
C PHE A 299 -18.99 1.46 2.48
N ALA A 300 -18.95 0.53 1.51
CA ALA A 300 -20.13 -0.18 1.01
C ALA A 300 -19.89 -1.69 1.11
N SER A 301 -20.80 -2.42 1.77
CA SER A 301 -20.61 -3.84 2.04
C SER A 301 -21.89 -4.69 2.07
N GLY A 302 -21.72 -6.00 1.93
CA GLY A 302 -22.78 -7.02 2.03
C GLY A 302 -22.62 -7.84 3.32
N HIS A 303 -22.53 -9.17 3.18
CA HIS A 303 -22.20 -10.22 4.16
C HIS A 303 -23.19 -10.38 5.32
N GLU A 304 -23.50 -9.28 5.98
CA GLU A 304 -24.56 -9.27 6.95
C GLU A 304 -25.89 -9.23 6.21
N HIS A 305 -26.76 -10.22 6.46
CA HIS A 305 -28.08 -10.35 5.84
C HIS A 305 -29.09 -9.27 6.27
N THR A 306 -28.67 -8.01 6.37
CA THR A 306 -29.42 -6.86 6.88
C THR A 306 -29.10 -5.62 6.06
N LEU A 307 -29.93 -4.58 6.17
CA LEU A 307 -29.62 -3.24 5.67
C LEU A 307 -29.28 -2.33 6.85
N GLN A 308 -28.12 -1.67 6.84
CA GLN A 308 -27.68 -0.79 7.92
C GLN A 308 -26.95 0.46 7.39
N TYR A 309 -27.18 1.61 8.03
CA TYR A 309 -26.32 2.78 7.90
C TYR A 309 -25.63 3.02 9.24
N ILE A 310 -24.30 3.00 9.23
CA ILE A 310 -23.45 3.08 10.42
C ILE A 310 -22.49 4.24 10.22
N LEU A 311 -22.37 5.11 11.22
CA LEU A 311 -21.38 6.18 11.25
C LEU A 311 -20.53 6.00 12.51
N GLU A 312 -19.31 5.47 12.35
CA GLU A 312 -18.34 5.30 13.43
C GLU A 312 -16.96 5.78 12.99
N ASN A 313 -16.20 6.36 13.92
CA ASN A 313 -14.86 6.89 13.67
C ASN A 313 -14.79 7.85 12.47
N ASN A 314 -15.81 8.68 12.27
CA ASN A 314 -15.97 9.59 11.12
C ASN A 314 -15.96 8.89 9.74
N THR A 315 -16.18 7.58 9.69
CA THR A 315 -16.29 6.82 8.44
C THR A 315 -17.73 6.32 8.26
N PRO A 316 -18.47 6.84 7.26
CA PRO A 316 -19.79 6.31 6.92
C PRO A 316 -19.68 4.91 6.30
N GLN A 317 -20.53 3.99 6.76
CA GLN A 317 -20.64 2.63 6.23
C GLN A 317 -22.09 2.30 5.87
N ILE A 318 -22.27 1.79 4.65
CA ILE A 318 -23.53 1.31 4.09
C ILE A 318 -23.44 -0.22 3.99
N VAL A 319 -24.20 -0.92 4.82
CA VAL A 319 -24.36 -2.37 4.74
C VAL A 319 -25.65 -2.67 3.97
N SER A 320 -25.54 -3.38 2.85
CA SER A 320 -26.65 -3.70 1.95
C SER A 320 -26.69 -5.18 1.58
N GLY A 321 -26.52 -6.08 2.55
CA GLY A 321 -26.44 -7.53 2.34
C GLY A 321 -27.77 -8.29 2.41
N SER A 322 -28.91 -7.65 2.18
CA SER A 322 -30.24 -8.33 2.20
C SER A 322 -30.84 -8.56 0.81
N GLY A 323 -30.00 -8.85 -0.20
CA GLY A 323 -30.45 -9.05 -1.58
C GLY A 323 -31.27 -10.34 -1.79
N ALA A 324 -31.10 -11.36 -0.95
CA ALA A 324 -31.88 -12.61 -1.05
C ALA A 324 -32.31 -13.23 0.29
N LYS A 325 -31.79 -12.73 1.42
CA LYS A 325 -32.06 -13.27 2.76
C LYS A 325 -32.39 -12.16 3.75
N GLU A 326 -33.08 -12.55 4.81
CA GLU A 326 -33.39 -11.71 5.97
C GLU A 326 -32.53 -12.10 7.17
N GLY A 327 -32.14 -11.10 7.96
CA GLY A 327 -31.27 -11.25 9.12
C GLY A 327 -31.77 -10.44 10.31
N PHE A 328 -31.25 -10.74 11.50
CA PHE A 328 -31.58 -9.97 12.69
C PHE A 328 -30.57 -8.86 12.87
N THR A 329 -31.03 -7.68 13.27
CA THR A 329 -30.15 -6.54 13.54
C THR A 329 -30.63 -5.73 14.74
N LYS A 330 -29.74 -4.89 15.26
CA LYS A 330 -30.00 -4.00 16.39
C LYS A 330 -29.41 -2.60 16.13
N LEU A 331 -30.08 -1.58 16.63
CA LEU A 331 -29.54 -0.23 16.69
C LEU A 331 -28.60 -0.13 17.90
N LEU A 332 -27.30 -0.02 17.64
CA LEU A 332 -26.24 0.08 18.67
C LEU A 332 -25.12 1.02 18.17
N ASN A 333 -24.43 1.64 19.14
CA ASN A 333 -23.29 2.51 18.91
C ASN A 333 -23.52 3.53 17.77
N GLY A 334 -22.72 3.52 16.70
CA GLY A 334 -22.86 4.43 15.57
C GLY A 334 -23.95 4.08 14.55
N SER A 335 -24.73 3.01 14.73
CA SER A 335 -25.85 2.65 13.85
C SER A 335 -26.94 3.73 13.86
N GLN A 336 -27.16 4.35 12.69
CA GLN A 336 -28.19 5.36 12.48
C GLN A 336 -29.51 4.73 12.00
N PHE A 337 -29.40 3.61 11.27
CA PHE A 337 -30.50 2.85 10.69
C PHE A 337 -30.15 1.36 10.64
N SER A 338 -31.12 0.50 10.94
CA SER A 338 -31.01 -0.92 10.67
C SER A 338 -32.36 -1.60 10.41
N THR A 339 -32.40 -2.53 9.46
CA THR A 339 -33.55 -3.41 9.21
C THR A 339 -33.11 -4.81 8.79
N GLY A 340 -33.95 -5.80 9.09
CA GLY A 340 -33.78 -7.18 8.62
C GLY A 340 -34.54 -7.48 7.32
N LYS A 341 -35.26 -6.50 6.75
CA LYS A 341 -36.02 -6.65 5.50
C LYS A 341 -35.08 -6.86 4.31
N MET A 342 -35.54 -7.66 3.34
CA MET A 342 -34.91 -7.72 2.02
C MET A 342 -34.97 -6.38 1.30
N GLY A 343 -33.91 -6.02 0.56
CA GLY A 343 -33.84 -4.74 -0.13
C GLY A 343 -32.45 -4.37 -0.63
N TYR A 344 -32.24 -3.08 -0.88
CA TYR A 344 -31.01 -2.51 -1.45
C TYR A 344 -30.81 -1.05 -1.01
N ALA A 345 -29.63 -0.48 -1.28
CA ALA A 345 -29.32 0.93 -1.01
C ALA A 345 -28.96 1.71 -2.27
N THR A 346 -29.14 3.02 -2.24
CA THR A 346 -28.60 3.95 -3.24
C THR A 346 -27.75 5.02 -2.58
N LEU A 347 -26.60 5.34 -3.15
CA LEU A 347 -25.76 6.46 -2.73
C LEU A 347 -25.66 7.46 -3.88
N GLU A 348 -26.20 8.65 -3.70
CA GLU A 348 -26.09 9.78 -4.63
C GLU A 348 -24.88 10.62 -4.22
N VAL A 349 -23.96 10.88 -5.14
CA VAL A 349 -22.87 11.84 -4.99
C VAL A 349 -23.19 13.06 -5.84
N TYR A 350 -23.16 14.25 -5.26
CA TYR A 350 -23.48 15.51 -5.92
C TYR A 350 -22.25 16.22 -6.47
N LYS A 351 -22.44 17.16 -7.39
CA LYS A 351 -21.36 17.96 -7.99
C LYS A 351 -20.64 18.90 -7.01
N ASP A 352 -21.26 19.22 -5.88
CA ASP A 352 -20.62 19.95 -4.78
C ASP A 352 -19.78 19.02 -3.87
N GLY A 353 -19.73 17.73 -4.18
CA GLY A 353 -19.06 16.67 -3.43
C GLY A 353 -19.84 16.15 -2.22
N SER A 354 -20.96 16.76 -1.84
CA SER A 354 -21.81 16.16 -0.81
C SER A 354 -22.43 14.85 -1.32
N SER A 355 -22.92 14.02 -0.40
CA SER A 355 -23.55 12.76 -0.78
C SER A 355 -24.70 12.37 0.14
N ARG A 356 -25.60 11.53 -0.37
CA ARG A 356 -26.81 11.09 0.34
C ARG A 356 -27.07 9.61 0.09
N VAL A 357 -27.40 8.89 1.15
CA VAL A 357 -27.83 7.50 1.07
C VAL A 357 -29.36 7.40 1.15
N ARG A 358 -29.92 6.40 0.46
CA ARG A 358 -31.30 5.92 0.67
C ARG A 358 -31.34 4.41 0.73
N PHE A 359 -32.22 3.86 1.55
CA PHE A 359 -32.51 2.43 1.61
C PHE A 359 -33.92 2.14 1.17
N TYR A 360 -34.08 1.04 0.44
CA TYR A 360 -35.36 0.57 -0.06
C TYR A 360 -35.54 -0.90 0.30
N GLY A 361 -36.75 -1.27 0.72
CA GLY A 361 -37.13 -2.62 1.08
C GLY A 361 -38.22 -3.20 0.20
N VAL A 362 -38.43 -4.51 0.34
CA VAL A 362 -39.57 -5.22 -0.24
C VAL A 362 -40.79 -5.00 0.68
N GLY A 363 -41.77 -4.23 0.21
CA GLY A 363 -43.03 -4.00 0.92
C GLY A 363 -44.01 -5.18 0.81
N GLU A 364 -45.15 -5.08 1.51
CA GLU A 364 -46.14 -6.18 1.64
C GLU A 364 -46.64 -6.75 0.30
N ASN A 365 -46.69 -5.93 -0.76
CA ASN A 365 -47.12 -6.33 -2.11
C ASN A 365 -45.97 -6.61 -3.08
N ASN A 366 -44.74 -6.84 -2.58
CA ASN A 366 -43.50 -6.92 -3.37
C ASN A 366 -43.19 -5.65 -4.18
N ASN A 367 -43.70 -4.50 -3.74
CA ASN A 367 -43.37 -3.20 -4.29
C ASN A 367 -42.18 -2.59 -3.53
N GLU A 368 -41.51 -1.64 -4.16
CA GLU A 368 -40.45 -0.86 -3.53
C GLU A 368 -41.03 -0.01 -2.39
N GLU A 369 -40.48 -0.18 -1.18
CA GLU A 369 -40.81 0.60 0.00
C GLU A 369 -39.58 1.46 0.37
N PHE A 370 -39.74 2.79 0.44
CA PHE A 370 -38.69 3.65 0.99
C PHE A 370 -38.55 3.39 2.49
N LEU A 371 -37.31 3.24 2.98
CA LEU A 371 -37.04 2.93 4.37
C LEU A 371 -36.28 4.04 5.10
N PHE A 372 -35.26 4.65 4.49
CA PHE A 372 -34.36 5.56 5.20
C PHE A 372 -33.63 6.50 4.24
N THR A 373 -33.29 7.71 4.71
CA THR A 373 -32.30 8.57 4.06
C THR A 373 -31.44 9.34 5.06
N ASN A 374 -30.18 9.63 4.70
CA ASN A 374 -29.32 10.55 5.44
C ASN A 374 -28.26 11.18 4.52
N GLU A 375 -27.80 12.38 4.88
CA GLU A 375 -26.56 12.92 4.32
C GLU A 375 -25.38 12.06 4.78
N VAL A 376 -24.44 11.81 3.88
CA VAL A 376 -23.30 10.92 4.09
C VAL A 376 -22.01 11.73 4.20
N LEU A 377 -21.71 12.54 3.18
CA LEU A 377 -20.62 13.50 3.21
C LEU A 377 -21.15 14.93 3.00
N PRO A 378 -20.57 15.94 3.66
CA PRO A 378 -20.86 17.34 3.38
C PRO A 378 -20.19 17.82 2.06
N PRO A 379 -20.53 19.02 1.54
CA PRO A 379 -19.90 19.59 0.36
C PRO A 379 -18.37 19.76 0.52
N THR A 380 -17.60 19.53 -0.54
CA THR A 380 -16.12 19.66 -0.54
C THR A 380 -15.65 21.10 -0.49
N GLN A 381 -16.40 22.02 -1.13
CA GLN A 381 -16.00 23.41 -1.25
C GLN A 381 -16.51 24.23 -0.06
N VAL A 382 -15.65 24.38 0.95
CA VAL A 382 -15.67 25.60 1.76
C VAL A 382 -14.78 26.59 1.01
N THR A 383 -15.36 27.64 0.44
CA THR A 383 -14.54 28.74 -0.10
C THR A 383 -13.66 29.24 1.04
N PHE A 384 -12.34 29.33 0.85
CA PHE A 384 -11.48 29.90 1.86
C PHE A 384 -11.86 31.38 2.03
N GLU A 385 -12.65 31.69 3.06
CA GLU A 385 -13.32 33.00 3.23
C GLU A 385 -12.39 34.11 3.78
N ALA A 386 -11.08 33.88 3.86
CA ALA A 386 -10.18 34.92 4.36
C ALA A 386 -9.77 35.90 3.25
N GLU A 387 -9.61 37.18 3.62
CA GLU A 387 -9.01 38.18 2.73
C GLU A 387 -7.55 37.83 2.47
N LEU A 388 -7.28 37.26 1.29
CA LEU A 388 -5.93 36.93 0.85
C LEU A 388 -5.22 38.18 0.33
N THR A 389 -4.01 38.41 0.83
CA THR A 389 -3.14 39.47 0.32
C THR A 389 -2.68 39.10 -1.10
N VAL A 390 -2.63 40.07 -2.01
CA VAL A 390 -2.20 39.85 -3.41
C VAL A 390 -0.84 40.49 -3.74
N SER A 391 -0.27 41.21 -2.78
CA SER A 391 1.03 41.89 -2.90
C SER A 391 1.94 41.43 -1.77
N PHE A 392 3.09 40.88 -2.13
CA PHE A 392 4.09 40.37 -1.19
C PHE A 392 5.44 41.04 -1.47
N PRO A 393 6.31 41.20 -0.46
CA PRO A 393 7.69 41.60 -0.72
C PRO A 393 8.41 40.53 -1.53
N ASP A 394 9.46 40.90 -2.29
CA ASP A 394 10.24 39.94 -3.11
C ASP A 394 10.96 38.87 -2.28
N SER A 395 11.20 39.15 -1.00
CA SER A 395 11.82 38.23 -0.04
C SER A 395 11.30 38.49 1.36
N VAL A 396 11.30 37.45 2.19
CA VAL A 396 10.99 37.54 3.63
C VAL A 396 12.07 36.86 4.47
N GLU A 397 12.11 37.21 5.75
CA GLU A 397 12.85 36.46 6.76
C GLU A 397 11.88 35.50 7.46
N ALA A 398 12.11 34.19 7.29
CA ALA A 398 11.27 33.15 7.87
C ALA A 398 12.14 32.02 8.43
N SER A 399 11.60 31.29 9.40
CA SER A 399 12.23 30.12 10.02
C SER A 399 11.30 28.90 9.88
N VAL A 400 11.85 27.69 10.02
CA VAL A 400 11.05 26.46 9.94
C VAL A 400 10.19 26.30 11.19
N TYR A 401 10.78 26.56 12.36
CA TYR A 401 10.14 26.53 13.67
C TYR A 401 10.21 27.91 14.34
N THR A 402 9.32 28.12 15.31
CA THR A 402 9.36 29.27 16.22
C THR A 402 10.42 29.09 17.30
N ASP A 403 10.82 30.19 17.95
CA ASP A 403 11.81 30.15 19.05
C ASP A 403 11.36 29.22 20.19
N ASN A 404 10.07 29.26 20.55
CA ASN A 404 9.51 28.41 21.61
C ASN A 404 9.60 26.91 21.28
N GLU A 405 9.45 26.52 20.01
CA GLU A 405 9.53 25.12 19.59
C GLU A 405 10.97 24.55 19.70
N ILE A 406 11.99 25.41 19.58
CA ILE A 406 13.41 24.99 19.60
C ILE A 406 14.08 25.15 20.97
N GLU A 407 13.50 25.91 21.89
CA GLU A 407 14.05 26.11 23.23
C GLU A 407 13.94 24.83 24.08
N LYS A 408 15.10 24.31 24.52
CA LYS A 408 15.18 23.14 25.41
C LYS A 408 16.20 23.39 26.52
N SER A 409 15.94 22.82 27.70
CA SER A 409 16.84 22.96 28.85
C SER A 409 18.20 22.29 28.60
N ARG A 410 19.25 22.74 29.30
CA ARG A 410 20.60 22.13 29.21
C ARG A 410 20.59 20.64 29.56
N PHE A 411 19.78 20.24 30.55
CA PHE A 411 19.61 18.85 30.92
C PHE A 411 19.01 18.03 29.78
N TYR A 412 17.95 18.55 29.15
CA TYR A 412 17.32 17.91 27.99
C TYR A 412 18.32 17.75 26.84
N LYS A 413 19.06 18.79 26.51
CA LYS A 413 20.12 18.76 25.48
C LYS A 413 21.24 17.78 25.81
N GLY A 414 21.64 17.64 27.07
CA GLY A 414 22.61 16.64 27.49
C GLY A 414 22.15 15.19 27.25
N ILE A 415 20.85 14.92 27.41
CA ILE A 415 20.26 13.58 27.20
C ILE A 415 19.98 13.32 25.72
N TRP A 416 19.25 14.24 25.08
CA TRP A 416 18.71 14.07 23.73
C TRP A 416 19.60 14.61 22.63
N GLY A 417 20.66 15.33 22.96
CA GLY A 417 21.58 15.96 22.01
C GLY A 417 21.32 17.44 21.81
N GLU A 418 22.27 18.17 21.24
CA GLU A 418 22.10 19.59 20.86
C GLU A 418 21.25 19.73 19.59
N ARG A 419 21.30 18.74 18.69
CA ARG A 419 20.55 18.69 17.43
C ARG A 419 20.77 19.92 16.56
N TYR A 420 20.10 20.00 15.41
CA TYR A 420 20.13 21.15 14.52
C TYR A 420 19.06 22.20 14.87
N ARG A 421 18.47 22.13 16.08
CA ARG A 421 17.42 23.04 16.58
C ARG A 421 17.64 24.50 16.24
N LYS A 422 18.87 25.00 16.46
CA LYS A 422 19.27 26.38 16.15
C LYS A 422 18.86 26.76 14.72
N TYR A 423 19.14 25.91 13.73
CA TYR A 423 18.87 26.19 12.31
C TYR A 423 17.40 26.07 11.92
N TYR A 424 16.59 25.37 12.72
CA TYR A 424 15.13 25.38 12.53
C TYR A 424 14.51 26.70 12.99
N GLY A 425 15.08 27.35 14.02
CA GLY A 425 14.61 28.66 14.51
C GLY A 425 15.29 29.88 13.88
N THR A 426 16.47 29.72 13.27
CA THR A 426 17.15 30.82 12.57
C THR A 426 16.28 31.32 11.41
N LYS A 427 15.95 32.62 11.43
CA LYS A 427 15.30 33.27 10.30
C LYS A 427 16.29 33.42 9.15
N VAL A 428 15.90 32.93 7.99
CA VAL A 428 16.68 32.98 6.76
C VAL A 428 15.98 33.87 5.74
N LYS A 429 16.74 34.68 5.00
CA LYS A 429 16.19 35.48 3.92
C LYS A 429 15.95 34.62 2.70
N VAL A 430 14.69 34.49 2.28
CA VAL A 430 14.29 33.63 1.17
C VAL A 430 13.39 34.36 0.17
N PRO A 431 13.44 34.01 -1.12
CA PRO A 431 12.55 34.56 -2.13
C PRO A 431 11.09 34.18 -1.83
N THR A 432 10.21 35.18 -1.91
CA THR A 432 8.77 34.98 -1.82
C THR A 432 8.21 34.76 -3.22
N VAL A 433 7.46 33.67 -3.41
CA VAL A 433 6.99 33.29 -4.75
C VAL A 433 5.48 33.25 -4.87
N ARG A 434 5.03 33.67 -6.06
CA ARG A 434 3.66 33.46 -6.51
C ARG A 434 3.60 32.27 -7.44
N LEU A 435 2.76 31.29 -7.12
CA LEU A 435 2.64 30.06 -7.89
C LEU A 435 2.21 30.35 -9.33
N ASP A 436 1.29 31.30 -9.54
CA ASP A 436 0.79 31.67 -10.87
C ASP A 436 1.82 32.31 -11.82
N SER A 437 3.02 32.63 -11.33
CA SER A 437 4.14 33.17 -12.12
C SER A 437 5.40 32.31 -12.07
N LEU A 438 5.60 31.54 -10.99
CA LEU A 438 6.73 30.65 -10.83
C LEU A 438 6.71 29.58 -11.93
N MET A 439 7.87 29.31 -12.55
CA MET A 439 8.03 28.22 -13.54
C MET A 439 6.99 28.22 -14.68
N GLY A 440 6.55 29.41 -15.14
CA GLY A 440 5.55 29.54 -16.21
C GLY A 440 4.09 29.54 -15.74
N GLY A 441 3.87 29.49 -14.42
CA GLY A 441 2.58 29.47 -13.76
C GLY A 441 2.19 28.06 -13.35
N LEU A 442 2.29 27.80 -12.05
CA LEU A 442 1.97 26.55 -11.39
C LEU A 442 0.55 26.57 -10.83
N GLU A 443 -0.20 25.50 -11.09
CA GLU A 443 -1.51 25.25 -10.53
C GLU A 443 -1.48 24.03 -9.60
N PRO A 444 -2.08 24.10 -8.41
CA PRO A 444 -2.29 22.94 -7.56
C PRO A 444 -3.10 21.85 -8.27
N VAL A 445 -2.61 20.62 -8.21
CA VAL A 445 -3.26 19.45 -8.80
C VAL A 445 -3.89 18.58 -7.73
N LYS A 446 -3.04 18.08 -6.83
CA LYS A 446 -3.47 17.26 -5.71
C LYS A 446 -2.50 17.35 -4.57
N LYS A 447 -3.06 17.19 -3.39
CA LYS A 447 -2.36 17.11 -2.13
C LYS A 447 -1.52 15.82 -2.16
N GLY A 448 -0.22 15.86 -1.87
CA GLY A 448 0.66 14.69 -1.71
C GLY A 448 1.30 14.55 -0.31
N GLY A 449 2.33 13.71 -0.21
CA GLY A 449 3.21 13.61 0.96
C GLY A 449 3.19 12.24 1.63
N GLY A 450 4.35 11.80 2.11
CA GLY A 450 4.47 10.59 2.93
C GLY A 450 4.04 10.83 4.37
N HIS A 451 4.42 9.93 5.28
CA HIS A 451 4.03 10.01 6.69
C HIS A 451 4.63 11.17 7.49
N GLN A 452 5.55 11.96 6.92
CA GLN A 452 6.31 12.97 7.67
C GLN A 452 6.18 14.39 7.13
N SER A 453 5.80 14.58 5.86
CA SER A 453 5.84 15.89 5.20
C SER A 453 4.56 16.14 4.44
N LYS A 454 4.01 17.35 4.60
CA LYS A 454 2.93 17.85 3.75
C LYS A 454 3.53 18.25 2.40
N SER A 455 3.00 17.73 1.29
CA SER A 455 3.39 18.18 -0.04
C SER A 455 2.18 18.44 -0.94
N LEU A 456 2.40 19.23 -1.99
CA LEU A 456 1.39 19.57 -2.99
C LEU A 456 1.99 19.34 -4.37
N ARG A 457 1.34 18.52 -5.19
CA ARG A 457 1.68 18.34 -6.60
C ARG A 457 1.17 19.56 -7.35
N LEU A 458 2.06 20.20 -8.08
CA LEU A 458 1.83 21.38 -8.88
C LEU A 458 2.05 21.04 -10.35
N ARG A 459 1.31 21.68 -11.25
CA ARG A 459 1.47 21.51 -12.70
C ARG A 459 1.61 22.86 -13.39
N ALA A 460 2.60 22.97 -14.25
CA ALA A 460 2.81 24.10 -15.14
C ALA A 460 1.91 24.01 -16.37
N LYS A 461 1.70 25.13 -17.06
CA LYS A 461 0.86 25.20 -18.27
C LYS A 461 1.33 24.33 -19.43
N ASP A 462 2.62 24.01 -19.47
CA ASP A 462 3.21 23.11 -20.48
C ASP A 462 3.09 21.62 -20.12
N GLY A 463 2.46 21.30 -18.98
CA GLY A 463 2.23 19.94 -18.51
C GLY A 463 3.29 19.44 -17.53
N ARG A 464 4.43 20.14 -17.36
CA ARG A 464 5.47 19.74 -16.39
C ARG A 464 4.95 19.81 -14.97
N GLU A 465 5.37 18.86 -14.16
CA GLU A 465 4.91 18.76 -12.79
C GLU A 465 6.03 18.96 -11.77
N TYR A 466 5.66 19.55 -10.63
CA TYR A 466 6.55 19.90 -9.55
C TYR A 466 5.94 19.45 -8.22
N VAL A 467 6.79 19.27 -7.22
CA VAL A 467 6.36 18.98 -5.85
C VAL A 467 6.78 20.13 -4.97
N MET A 468 5.81 20.75 -4.30
CA MET A 468 6.04 21.71 -3.23
C MET A 468 5.93 21.00 -1.89
N ARG A 469 7.03 20.89 -1.14
CA ARG A 469 7.13 20.16 0.13
C ARG A 469 7.48 21.11 1.27
N ALA A 470 6.69 21.08 2.35
CA ALA A 470 6.98 21.87 3.54
C ALA A 470 8.29 21.41 4.19
N LEU A 471 9.14 22.36 4.61
CA LEU A 471 10.32 22.05 5.43
C LEU A 471 9.96 21.63 6.85
N LYS A 472 8.84 22.14 7.38
CA LYS A 472 8.27 21.74 8.66
C LYS A 472 7.65 20.35 8.53
N LYS A 473 8.22 19.38 9.25
CA LYS A 473 7.71 18.00 9.33
C LYS A 473 6.46 17.94 10.20
N SER A 474 5.51 17.07 9.86
CA SER A 474 4.33 16.80 10.66
C SER A 474 4.58 15.62 11.58
N ALA A 475 4.71 15.91 12.88
CA ALA A 475 4.85 14.90 13.92
C ALA A 475 3.57 14.05 14.05
N GLU A 476 2.41 14.67 13.83
CA GLU A 476 1.11 14.04 13.94
C GLU A 476 0.97 12.94 12.88
N LEU A 477 1.23 13.26 11.61
CA LEU A 477 1.16 12.31 10.49
C LEU A 477 2.05 11.07 10.73
N TYR A 478 3.21 11.26 11.34
CA TYR A 478 4.14 10.17 11.58
C TYR A 478 3.75 9.31 12.80
N LEU A 479 3.27 9.92 13.88
CA LEU A 479 2.74 9.16 15.01
C LEU A 479 1.55 8.30 14.59
N GLN A 480 0.66 8.86 13.75
CA GLN A 480 -0.45 8.13 13.18
C GLN A 480 0.02 6.90 12.39
N SER A 481 1.00 7.06 11.50
CA SER A 481 1.44 5.97 10.63
C SER A 481 2.33 4.93 11.32
N MET A 482 3.09 5.33 12.34
CA MET A 482 4.08 4.46 12.98
C MET A 482 3.57 3.84 14.28
N ALA A 483 2.94 4.63 15.15
CA ALA A 483 2.56 4.21 16.50
C ALA A 483 1.08 3.80 16.62
N PHE A 484 0.21 4.34 15.78
CA PHE A 484 -1.24 4.15 15.85
C PHE A 484 -1.82 3.59 14.55
N GLN A 485 -1.20 2.53 14.02
CA GLN A 485 -1.62 1.91 12.75
C GLN A 485 -3.03 1.30 12.76
N ASP A 486 -3.56 1.00 13.95
CA ASP A 486 -4.86 0.37 14.15
C ASP A 486 -5.91 1.33 14.74
N GLN A 487 -5.57 2.61 14.90
CA GLN A 487 -6.46 3.61 15.46
C GLN A 487 -6.10 5.02 14.98
N TYR A 488 -7.07 5.78 14.48
CA TYR A 488 -6.84 7.17 14.11
C TYR A 488 -6.90 8.09 15.33
N VAL A 489 -5.86 8.91 15.51
CA VAL A 489 -5.65 9.79 16.67
C VAL A 489 -5.01 11.14 16.30
N LEU A 490 -4.97 11.52 15.01
CA LEU A 490 -4.26 12.73 14.58
C LEU A 490 -4.66 14.01 15.34
N ASP A 491 -5.95 14.19 15.62
CA ASP A 491 -6.42 15.37 16.36
C ASP A 491 -6.08 15.29 17.85
N ASP A 492 -6.08 14.09 18.44
CA ASP A 492 -5.72 13.87 19.84
C ASP A 492 -4.21 14.05 20.10
N LEU A 493 -3.40 14.04 19.03
CA LEU A 493 -1.94 14.19 19.10
C LEU A 493 -1.48 15.66 19.07
N LYS A 494 -2.36 16.60 18.73
CA LYS A 494 -2.05 18.04 18.72
C LYS A 494 -1.76 18.55 20.13
N GLU A 495 -0.73 19.37 20.25
CA GLU A 495 -0.24 20.00 21.48
C GLU A 495 0.15 18.99 22.58
N THR A 496 0.58 17.80 22.19
CA THR A 496 1.02 16.76 23.14
C THR A 496 2.54 16.78 23.35
N TYR A 497 2.99 16.34 24.53
CA TYR A 497 4.42 16.12 24.80
C TYR A 497 5.06 15.17 23.76
N THR A 498 4.30 14.19 23.26
CA THR A 498 4.76 13.25 22.22
C THR A 498 4.99 13.95 20.89
N GLN A 499 4.11 14.88 20.49
CA GLN A 499 4.29 15.71 19.31
C GLN A 499 5.54 16.59 19.44
N GLU A 500 5.72 17.29 20.57
CA GLU A 500 6.91 18.11 20.81
C GLU A 500 8.21 17.30 20.73
N LEU A 501 8.22 16.10 21.34
CA LEU A 501 9.37 15.20 21.29
C LEU A 501 9.69 14.73 19.87
N LEU A 502 8.67 14.54 19.03
CA LEU A 502 8.89 14.10 17.65
C LEU A 502 9.28 15.26 16.73
N GLN A 503 8.72 16.45 16.91
CA GLN A 503 9.21 17.66 16.25
C GLN A 503 10.69 17.90 16.56
N ASP A 504 11.07 17.68 17.81
CA ASP A 504 12.45 17.73 18.30
C ASP A 504 13.32 16.65 17.66
N PHE A 505 12.81 15.43 17.52
CA PHE A 505 13.48 14.33 16.84
C PHE A 505 13.84 14.68 15.37
N TYR A 506 12.95 15.34 14.62
CA TYR A 506 13.26 15.77 13.25
C TYR A 506 14.41 16.76 13.16
N THR A 507 14.70 17.49 14.24
CA THR A 507 15.88 18.37 14.29
C THR A 507 17.21 17.61 14.32
N GLY A 508 17.19 16.26 14.37
CA GLY A 508 18.37 15.43 14.15
C GLY A 508 18.99 15.58 12.76
N SER A 509 18.20 16.00 11.77
CA SER A 509 18.65 16.24 10.39
C SER A 509 18.64 17.73 10.05
N HIS A 510 19.61 18.17 9.26
CA HIS A 510 19.81 19.61 9.01
C HIS A 510 18.77 20.11 7.99
N PRO A 511 18.00 21.18 8.28
CA PRO A 511 16.81 21.53 7.50
C PRO A 511 17.13 21.94 6.06
N TYR A 512 18.34 22.47 5.82
CA TYR A 512 18.78 22.91 4.50
C TYR A 512 19.70 21.91 3.78
N ALA A 513 19.95 20.74 4.36
CA ALA A 513 20.86 19.74 3.80
C ALA A 513 20.49 19.28 2.37
N PRO A 514 19.21 19.03 2.03
CA PRO A 514 18.79 18.60 0.69
C PRO A 514 19.29 19.50 -0.45
N PHE A 515 19.37 20.82 -0.21
CA PHE A 515 19.72 21.80 -1.24
C PHE A 515 21.17 21.67 -1.74
N THR A 516 22.04 20.96 -1.01
CA THR A 516 23.43 20.70 -1.42
C THR A 516 23.56 19.53 -2.40
N THR A 517 22.56 18.64 -2.43
CA THR A 517 22.72 17.29 -2.98
C THR A 517 22.76 17.27 -4.51
N ALA A 518 22.06 18.19 -5.17
CA ALA A 518 22.08 18.34 -6.63
C ALA A 518 23.52 18.58 -7.14
N ARG A 519 24.19 19.61 -6.61
CA ARG A 519 25.54 19.97 -7.03
C ARG A 519 26.57 18.90 -6.71
N LEU A 520 26.43 18.22 -5.58
CA LEU A 520 27.31 17.11 -5.22
C LEU A 520 27.08 15.90 -6.14
N SER A 521 25.84 15.65 -6.55
CA SER A 521 25.48 14.56 -7.46
C SER A 521 26.02 14.80 -8.87
N ASP A 522 25.92 16.04 -9.37
CA ASP A 522 26.54 16.49 -10.63
C ASP A 522 28.05 16.17 -10.67
N ALA A 523 28.78 16.48 -9.59
CA ALA A 523 30.22 16.29 -9.50
C ALA A 523 30.66 14.83 -9.68
N VAL A 524 29.77 13.87 -9.41
CA VAL A 524 30.03 12.44 -9.53
C VAL A 524 29.13 11.73 -10.54
N GLY A 525 28.42 12.50 -11.38
CA GLY A 525 27.58 12.00 -12.46
C GLY A 525 26.44 11.10 -11.99
N ILE A 526 25.80 11.43 -10.87
CA ILE A 526 24.59 10.78 -10.37
C ILE A 526 23.38 11.66 -10.74
N TYR A 527 22.29 11.04 -11.22
CA TYR A 527 21.04 11.75 -11.50
C TYR A 527 20.35 12.25 -10.21
N HIS A 528 19.57 13.32 -10.31
CA HIS A 528 18.97 13.98 -9.14
C HIS A 528 17.82 14.92 -9.52
N THR A 529 17.01 15.28 -8.53
CA THR A 529 16.08 16.43 -8.56
C THR A 529 16.81 17.74 -8.25
N ASN A 530 16.17 18.88 -8.53
CA ASN A 530 16.75 20.21 -8.31
C ASN A 530 15.96 21.00 -7.25
N PRO A 531 16.13 20.71 -5.96
CA PRO A 531 15.38 21.39 -4.91
C PRO A 531 15.78 22.85 -4.78
N VAL A 532 14.78 23.73 -4.70
CA VAL A 532 14.96 25.18 -4.46
C VAL A 532 14.10 25.63 -3.29
N LEU A 533 14.68 26.47 -2.42
CA LEU A 533 14.03 27.00 -1.23
C LEU A 533 13.21 28.25 -1.55
N TYR A 534 11.94 28.25 -1.14
CA TYR A 534 11.03 29.36 -1.29
C TYR A 534 10.21 29.62 -0.02
N TYR A 535 9.75 30.86 0.15
CA TYR A 535 8.60 31.16 0.98
C TYR A 535 7.35 31.26 0.11
N VAL A 536 6.32 30.49 0.43
CA VAL A 536 5.05 30.49 -0.30
C VAL A 536 3.98 31.05 0.62
N PRO A 537 3.52 32.29 0.44
CA PRO A 537 2.44 32.84 1.24
C PRO A 537 1.12 32.19 0.86
N LYS A 538 0.14 32.26 1.76
CA LYS A 538 -1.26 32.03 1.39
C LYS A 538 -1.64 33.00 0.28
N GLN A 539 -2.19 32.47 -0.80
CA GLN A 539 -2.41 33.20 -2.04
C GLN A 539 -3.55 32.61 -2.87
N PRO A 540 -4.22 33.40 -3.73
CA PRO A 540 -5.35 32.91 -4.53
C PRO A 540 -5.02 31.67 -5.38
N ALA A 541 -3.79 31.57 -5.88
CA ALA A 541 -3.33 30.44 -6.70
C ALA A 541 -3.37 29.08 -5.96
N LEU A 542 -3.33 29.08 -4.61
CA LEU A 542 -3.47 27.86 -3.80
C LEU A 542 -4.93 27.36 -3.71
N LYS A 543 -5.92 28.18 -4.08
CA LYS A 543 -7.36 27.81 -4.02
C LYS A 543 -7.76 27.23 -2.65
N GLU A 544 -8.45 26.10 -2.61
CA GLU A 544 -8.84 25.35 -1.40
C GLU A 544 -7.64 24.89 -0.54
N TYR A 545 -6.45 24.78 -1.13
CA TYR A 545 -5.25 24.31 -0.41
C TYR A 545 -4.69 25.35 0.58
N ASN A 546 -5.20 26.59 0.61
CA ASN A 546 -4.84 27.61 1.60
C ASN A 546 -5.13 27.20 3.07
N ASP A 547 -5.96 26.18 3.29
CA ASP A 547 -6.20 25.64 4.64
C ASP A 547 -5.00 24.86 5.18
N SER A 548 -4.32 24.09 4.32
CA SER A 548 -3.19 23.23 4.72
C SER A 548 -1.80 23.72 4.29
N PHE A 549 -1.75 24.68 3.35
CA PHE A 549 -0.54 25.21 2.74
C PHE A 549 -0.52 26.74 2.75
N GLY A 550 0.69 27.30 2.65
CA GLY A 550 0.94 28.73 2.65
C GLY A 550 1.53 29.23 3.97
N ASP A 551 2.18 30.38 3.90
CA ASP A 551 2.85 31.10 5.00
C ASP A 551 4.01 30.34 5.67
N GLU A 552 4.61 29.38 4.95
CA GLU A 552 5.70 28.52 5.43
C GLU A 552 6.88 28.48 4.42
N LEU A 553 8.00 27.91 4.86
CA LEU A 553 9.14 27.58 3.99
C LEU A 553 8.90 26.26 3.25
N TYR A 554 9.08 26.28 1.94
CA TYR A 554 8.88 25.13 1.06
C TYR A 554 10.13 24.84 0.22
N MET A 555 10.40 23.56 0.03
CA MET A 555 11.25 23.04 -1.04
C MET A 555 10.37 22.77 -2.25
N ILE A 556 10.71 23.36 -3.41
CA ILE A 556 10.06 23.06 -4.69
C ILE A 556 11.08 22.41 -5.62
N GLU A 557 10.74 21.24 -6.14
CA GLU A 557 11.56 20.44 -7.06
C GLU A 557 10.69 19.79 -8.14
N GLU A 558 11.32 19.28 -9.19
CA GLU A 558 10.63 18.54 -10.25
C GLU A 558 9.97 17.27 -9.70
N HIS A 559 8.74 17.01 -10.11
CA HIS A 559 8.12 15.71 -9.89
C HIS A 559 8.83 14.69 -10.78
N THR A 560 9.33 13.61 -10.17
CA THR A 560 10.03 12.52 -10.87
C THR A 560 9.02 11.60 -11.58
N GLY A 561 8.38 12.14 -12.62
CA GLY A 561 7.52 11.46 -13.58
C GLY A 561 7.66 12.13 -14.94
N ASP A 562 6.66 11.97 -15.80
CA ASP A 562 6.73 12.39 -17.20
C ASP A 562 6.83 13.93 -17.37
N GLY A 563 7.40 14.35 -18.49
CA GLY A 563 7.43 15.76 -18.94
C GLY A 563 8.76 16.49 -18.73
N HIS A 564 9.75 15.85 -18.11
CA HIS A 564 11.07 16.44 -17.77
C HIS A 564 12.25 15.88 -18.59
N GLY A 565 11.98 15.34 -19.78
CA GLY A 565 13.02 14.76 -20.66
C GLY A 565 14.00 15.79 -21.25
N ASP A 566 13.80 17.08 -21.00
CA ASP A 566 14.77 18.12 -21.27
C ASP A 566 15.89 18.21 -20.22
N LEU A 567 15.73 17.55 -19.06
CA LEU A 567 16.68 17.65 -17.96
C LEU A 567 17.83 16.67 -18.05
N ALA A 568 19.05 17.21 -18.09
CA ALA A 568 20.29 16.45 -17.96
C ALA A 568 20.35 15.67 -16.63
N SER A 569 19.78 16.24 -15.55
CA SER A 569 19.76 15.64 -14.22
C SER A 569 18.89 14.38 -14.14
N PHE A 570 18.00 14.15 -15.13
CA PHE A 570 17.24 12.90 -15.33
C PHE A 570 17.77 12.05 -16.49
N GLY A 571 18.97 12.38 -17.00
CA GLY A 571 19.57 11.72 -18.14
C GLY A 571 18.83 11.93 -19.46
N TYR A 572 18.04 13.01 -19.56
CA TYR A 572 17.14 13.31 -20.68
C TYR A 572 16.06 12.24 -20.93
N SER A 573 15.71 11.45 -19.90
CA SER A 573 14.61 10.49 -19.99
C SER A 573 13.29 11.16 -19.59
N ASN A 574 12.24 10.92 -20.38
CA ASN A 574 10.87 11.27 -20.01
C ASN A 574 10.18 10.14 -19.22
N ASP A 575 10.75 8.93 -19.22
CA ASP A 575 10.13 7.74 -18.67
C ASP A 575 10.86 7.35 -17.37
N LEU A 576 10.27 7.72 -16.23
CA LEU A 576 10.79 7.45 -14.90
C LEU A 576 9.94 6.40 -14.19
N LYS A 577 10.41 5.16 -14.16
CA LYS A 577 9.68 4.03 -13.56
C LYS A 577 9.83 4.00 -12.03
N SER A 578 8.81 3.50 -11.34
CA SER A 578 8.90 3.15 -9.92
C SER A 578 9.87 1.97 -9.71
N THR A 579 10.32 1.77 -8.48
CA THR A 579 11.17 0.60 -8.15
C THR A 579 10.42 -0.71 -8.37
N ASP A 580 9.15 -0.78 -7.98
CA ASP A 580 8.33 -1.99 -8.17
C ASP A 580 8.15 -2.31 -9.65
N GLY A 581 7.77 -1.32 -10.46
CA GLY A 581 7.61 -1.51 -11.90
C GLY A 581 8.92 -1.86 -12.62
N MET A 582 10.07 -1.38 -12.13
CA MET A 582 11.38 -1.79 -12.64
C MET A 582 11.71 -3.24 -12.24
N LEU A 583 11.42 -3.65 -11.00
CA LEU A 583 11.64 -5.02 -10.54
C LEU A 583 10.72 -6.02 -11.26
N GLU A 584 9.49 -5.63 -11.60
CA GLU A 584 8.59 -6.40 -12.45
C GLU A 584 9.19 -6.65 -13.83
N ASP A 585 9.73 -5.61 -14.47
CA ASP A 585 10.39 -5.78 -15.77
C ASP A 585 11.60 -6.72 -15.68
N LEU A 586 12.45 -6.57 -14.65
CA LEU A 586 13.60 -7.45 -14.45
C LEU A 586 13.19 -8.92 -14.28
N ARG A 587 12.00 -9.18 -13.72
CA ARG A 587 11.45 -10.52 -13.59
C ARG A 587 10.79 -10.99 -14.88
N ASP A 588 10.12 -10.12 -15.63
CA ASP A 588 9.40 -10.48 -16.86
C ASP A 588 10.33 -11.00 -17.97
N ASP A 589 11.48 -10.36 -18.22
CA ASP A 589 12.33 -10.71 -19.36
C ASP A 589 13.82 -10.37 -19.17
N GLU A 590 14.70 -11.21 -19.70
CA GLU A 590 16.16 -11.02 -19.59
C GLU A 590 16.69 -9.82 -20.40
N LYS A 591 15.83 -9.16 -21.18
CA LYS A 591 16.17 -7.92 -21.90
C LYS A 591 16.27 -6.70 -21.00
N TYR A 592 15.65 -6.72 -19.82
CA TYR A 592 15.69 -5.61 -18.89
C TYR A 592 16.90 -5.72 -17.97
N GLU A 593 17.61 -4.62 -17.74
CA GLU A 593 18.77 -4.59 -16.88
C GLU A 593 18.90 -3.24 -16.15
N VAL A 594 19.66 -3.24 -15.06
CA VAL A 594 19.99 -2.02 -14.31
C VAL A 594 21.44 -1.65 -14.57
N ASP A 595 21.72 -0.35 -14.67
CA ASP A 595 23.08 0.19 -14.62
C ASP A 595 23.66 0.03 -13.20
N LYS A 596 24.20 -1.17 -12.93
CA LYS A 596 24.70 -1.59 -11.60
C LYS A 596 25.83 -0.71 -11.11
N ASP A 597 26.69 -0.22 -12.01
CA ASP A 597 27.80 0.66 -11.67
C ASP A 597 27.30 2.03 -11.19
N LEU A 598 26.30 2.61 -11.88
CA LEU A 598 25.70 3.87 -11.45
C LEU A 598 24.90 3.73 -10.15
N TYR A 599 24.16 2.63 -9.97
CA TYR A 599 23.47 2.34 -8.71
C TYR A 599 24.45 2.16 -7.55
N LEU A 600 25.51 1.38 -7.75
CA LEU A 600 26.58 1.20 -6.77
C LEU A 600 27.25 2.53 -6.39
N ARG A 601 27.55 3.37 -7.39
CA ARG A 601 28.09 4.71 -7.14
C ARG A 601 27.13 5.55 -6.28
N ALA A 602 25.83 5.53 -6.59
CA ALA A 602 24.83 6.26 -5.82
C ALA A 602 24.73 5.77 -4.37
N ARG A 603 24.80 4.46 -4.14
CA ARG A 603 24.80 3.88 -2.78
C ARG A 603 26.05 4.24 -1.98
N LEU A 604 27.23 4.15 -2.58
CA LEU A 604 28.47 4.58 -1.91
C LEU A 604 28.45 6.08 -1.63
N PHE A 605 27.88 6.88 -2.54
CA PHE A 605 27.71 8.32 -2.35
C PHE A 605 26.76 8.63 -1.18
N ASP A 606 25.63 7.92 -1.04
CA ASP A 606 24.73 8.04 0.11
C ASP A 606 25.49 7.78 1.44
N MET A 607 26.40 6.80 1.48
CA MET A 607 27.22 6.52 2.67
C MET A 607 28.20 7.67 2.99
N VAL A 608 28.80 8.28 1.95
CA VAL A 608 29.65 9.47 2.10
C VAL A 608 28.85 10.65 2.66
N LEU A 609 27.62 10.86 2.19
CA LEU A 609 26.73 11.92 2.68
C LEU A 609 26.11 11.62 4.05
N GLY A 610 26.13 10.35 4.48
CA GLY A 610 25.45 9.91 5.70
C GLY A 610 23.93 9.86 5.58
N ASP A 611 23.43 9.63 4.37
CA ASP A 611 22.01 9.41 4.11
C ASP A 611 21.60 7.99 4.53
N TRP A 612 21.00 7.87 5.72
CA TRP A 612 20.72 6.58 6.35
C TRP A 612 19.35 5.99 6.03
N ASP A 613 18.44 6.76 5.42
CA ASP A 613 17.03 6.40 5.23
C ASP A 613 16.69 6.00 3.78
N ARG A 614 17.65 5.42 3.06
CA ARG A 614 17.44 5.09 1.64
C ARG A 614 16.43 3.96 1.44
N HIS A 615 15.22 4.21 0.95
CA HIS A 615 14.22 3.15 0.69
C HIS A 615 13.66 3.16 -0.74
N VAL A 616 12.86 2.14 -1.08
CA VAL A 616 12.40 1.84 -2.47
C VAL A 616 11.68 3.01 -3.15
N ASP A 617 10.92 3.82 -2.41
CA ASP A 617 10.20 4.98 -2.97
C ASP A 617 11.10 6.16 -3.27
N GLN A 618 12.30 6.21 -2.70
CA GLN A 618 13.26 7.28 -2.92
C GLN A 618 14.09 7.08 -4.19
N TRP A 619 13.77 6.05 -4.96
CA TRP A 619 14.30 5.84 -6.30
C TRP A 619 13.21 6.04 -7.35
N ARG A 620 13.63 6.63 -8.46
CA ARG A 620 13.02 6.43 -9.76
C ARG A 620 14.06 5.88 -10.73
N TRP A 621 13.59 5.29 -11.80
CA TRP A 621 14.43 4.57 -12.76
C TRP A 621 14.21 5.13 -14.14
N ALA A 622 15.16 5.91 -14.62
CA ALA A 622 15.15 6.45 -15.98
C ALA A 622 15.36 5.30 -16.98
N GLU A 623 14.41 5.14 -17.88
CA GLU A 623 14.40 4.08 -18.88
C GLU A 623 15.21 4.49 -20.13
N PHE A 624 16.08 3.60 -20.62
CA PHE A 624 16.86 3.77 -21.85
C PHE A 624 16.75 2.54 -22.75
N LYS A 625 16.20 2.70 -23.96
CA LYS A 625 16.01 1.62 -24.94
C LYS A 625 17.19 1.55 -25.92
N ASP A 626 17.82 0.37 -26.05
CA ASP A 626 18.73 0.02 -27.14
C ASP A 626 17.99 -0.89 -28.13
N GLU A 627 17.30 -0.26 -29.10
CA GLU A 627 16.51 -0.97 -30.12
C GLU A 627 17.34 -1.96 -30.95
N LYS A 628 18.66 -1.75 -31.08
CA LYS A 628 19.52 -2.63 -31.89
C LYS A 628 19.81 -3.94 -31.18
N LYS A 629 19.87 -3.92 -29.85
CA LYS A 629 20.15 -5.09 -29.01
C LYS A 629 18.90 -5.69 -28.39
N ASP A 630 17.74 -5.06 -28.60
CA ASP A 630 16.50 -5.40 -27.89
C ASP A 630 16.74 -5.43 -26.38
N LYS A 631 17.31 -4.33 -25.86
CA LYS A 631 17.69 -4.17 -24.45
C LYS A 631 17.10 -2.89 -23.87
N VAL A 632 16.71 -2.94 -22.59
CA VAL A 632 16.23 -1.78 -21.85
C VAL A 632 17.06 -1.65 -20.58
N VAL A 633 17.72 -0.51 -20.40
CA VAL A 633 18.59 -0.23 -19.25
C VAL A 633 17.93 0.81 -18.36
N TYR A 634 17.75 0.47 -17.09
CA TYR A 634 17.29 1.37 -16.05
C TYR A 634 18.46 2.04 -15.34
N ARG A 635 18.42 3.36 -15.24
CA ARG A 635 19.39 4.15 -14.46
C ARG A 635 18.73 4.81 -13.25
N PRO A 636 19.37 4.75 -12.08
CA PRO A 636 18.78 5.28 -10.86
C PRO A 636 18.76 6.81 -10.86
N VAL A 637 17.62 7.36 -10.50
CA VAL A 637 17.36 8.77 -10.21
C VAL A 637 16.95 8.86 -8.73
N PRO A 638 17.91 8.95 -7.80
CA PRO A 638 17.61 9.14 -6.39
C PRO A 638 16.92 10.48 -6.15
N ARG A 639 15.90 10.45 -5.30
CA ARG A 639 15.17 11.61 -4.80
C ARG A 639 15.15 11.58 -3.27
N ASP A 640 14.69 12.66 -2.65
CA ASP A 640 14.43 12.70 -1.20
C ASP A 640 15.68 12.39 -0.32
N ARG A 641 16.70 13.24 -0.41
CA ARG A 641 17.94 13.15 0.39
C ARG A 641 17.87 14.00 1.65
N ASP A 642 16.82 13.83 2.46
CA ASP A 642 16.56 14.70 3.62
C ASP A 642 17.26 14.30 4.92
N GLN A 643 17.91 13.14 4.95
CA GLN A 643 18.70 12.66 6.08
C GLN A 643 20.22 12.85 5.92
N VAL A 644 20.68 13.53 4.86
CA VAL A 644 22.11 13.81 4.66
C VAL A 644 22.65 14.68 5.81
N TYR A 645 23.86 14.36 6.26
CA TYR A 645 24.53 15.00 7.40
C TYR A 645 23.76 14.92 8.73
N SER A 646 22.90 13.91 8.89
CA SER A 646 22.12 13.74 10.12
C SER A 646 23.00 13.48 11.33
N LYS A 647 22.76 14.18 12.45
CA LYS A 647 23.42 13.94 13.74
C LYS A 647 22.51 13.23 14.73
N MET A 648 21.72 12.29 14.22
CA MET A 648 20.70 11.59 15.01
C MET A 648 21.27 10.85 16.25
N GLY A 649 22.55 10.48 16.23
CA GLY A 649 23.25 9.81 17.32
C GLY A 649 23.82 10.70 18.44
N ASP A 650 23.53 12.01 18.45
CA ASP A 650 24.00 12.92 19.50
C ASP A 650 23.23 12.79 20.83
N GLY A 651 23.80 13.32 21.92
CA GLY A 651 23.24 13.20 23.28
C GLY A 651 23.48 11.83 23.92
N ALA A 652 23.43 11.77 25.25
CA ALA A 652 23.73 10.55 26.00
C ALA A 652 22.82 9.36 25.62
N LEU A 653 21.53 9.61 25.36
CA LEU A 653 20.56 8.55 25.07
C LEU A 653 20.80 7.92 23.69
N MET A 654 20.78 8.72 22.62
CA MET A 654 20.91 8.18 21.26
C MET A 654 22.32 7.67 20.97
N ASN A 655 23.34 8.25 21.60
CA ASN A 655 24.71 7.75 21.49
C ASN A 655 24.85 6.31 22.02
N ILE A 656 24.07 5.93 23.04
CA ILE A 656 24.01 4.54 23.56
C ILE A 656 23.02 3.70 22.74
N ALA A 657 21.80 4.21 22.52
CA ALA A 657 20.72 3.48 21.85
C ALA A 657 21.13 2.99 20.46
N THR A 658 21.76 3.87 19.66
CA THR A 658 22.24 3.54 18.31
C THR A 658 23.34 2.47 18.30
N ARG A 659 23.98 2.14 19.43
CA ARG A 659 24.97 1.05 19.52
C ARG A 659 24.31 -0.28 19.88
N ILE A 660 23.43 -0.25 20.89
CA ILE A 660 22.89 -1.46 21.52
C ILE A 660 21.60 -1.96 20.87
N ILE A 661 20.79 -1.08 20.28
CA ILE A 661 19.50 -1.41 19.66
C ILE A 661 19.71 -1.60 18.15
N PRO A 662 19.60 -2.82 17.59
CA PRO A 662 19.88 -3.07 16.18
C PRO A 662 19.11 -2.18 15.21
N GLY A 663 17.81 -1.96 15.46
CA GLY A 663 16.95 -1.14 14.61
C GLY A 663 17.29 0.36 14.60
N LEU A 664 18.10 0.85 15.55
CA LEU A 664 18.51 2.26 15.61
C LEU A 664 19.97 2.47 15.17
N ARG A 665 20.67 1.42 14.72
CA ARG A 665 22.10 1.52 14.36
C ARG A 665 22.36 2.43 13.18
N LEU A 666 21.43 2.48 12.22
CA LEU A 666 21.49 3.35 11.07
C LEU A 666 21.50 4.84 11.44
N MET A 667 20.94 5.19 12.60
CA MET A 667 20.83 6.56 13.10
C MET A 667 22.05 7.00 13.91
N GLU A 668 23.23 6.41 13.68
CA GLU A 668 24.42 6.64 14.51
C GLU A 668 25.00 8.06 14.44
N GLY A 669 24.58 8.84 13.45
CA GLY A 669 25.02 10.21 13.22
C GLY A 669 26.11 10.33 12.15
N PHE A 670 26.39 11.58 11.78
CA PHE A 670 27.37 11.95 10.76
C PHE A 670 28.73 12.22 11.40
N ASN A 671 29.56 11.17 11.43
CA ASN A 671 30.92 11.19 11.98
C ASN A 671 31.94 10.84 10.88
N GLU A 672 33.22 11.21 11.07
CA GLU A 672 34.32 11.00 10.10
C GLU A 672 34.45 9.53 9.65
N GLU A 673 34.18 8.60 10.56
CA GLU A 673 34.09 7.16 10.27
C GLU A 673 32.66 6.65 10.45
N ILE A 674 32.26 5.72 9.60
CA ILE A 674 31.03 4.93 9.78
C ILE A 674 31.36 3.82 10.77
N ARG A 675 30.80 3.89 11.99
CA ARG A 675 31.15 2.98 13.08
C ARG A 675 30.72 1.54 12.79
N SER A 676 29.63 1.35 12.05
CA SER A 676 29.23 0.04 11.54
C SER A 676 28.61 0.15 10.17
N VAL A 677 29.33 -0.24 9.13
CA VAL A 677 28.80 -0.24 7.74
C VAL A 677 27.57 -1.14 7.63
N LYS A 678 27.58 -2.28 8.35
CA LYS A 678 26.40 -3.15 8.48
C LYS A 678 25.22 -2.45 9.16
N GLY A 679 25.48 -1.71 10.24
CA GLY A 679 24.45 -0.99 10.99
C GLY A 679 23.87 0.19 10.21
N PHE A 680 24.71 0.93 9.51
CA PHE A 680 24.31 2.05 8.65
C PHE A 680 23.37 1.60 7.54
N ASN A 681 23.65 0.46 6.93
CA ASN A 681 22.87 -0.10 5.82
C ASN A 681 21.88 -1.20 6.27
N SER A 682 21.43 -1.21 7.53
CA SER A 682 20.60 -2.30 8.07
C SER A 682 19.09 -2.16 7.83
N SER A 683 18.63 -1.05 7.24
CA SER A 683 17.21 -0.90 6.90
C SER A 683 16.79 -2.05 5.96
N PRO A 684 15.72 -2.82 6.28
CA PRO A 684 15.28 -3.93 5.44
C PRO A 684 14.97 -3.50 4.01
N MET A 685 14.37 -2.32 3.83
CA MET A 685 13.99 -1.79 2.52
C MET A 685 15.22 -1.47 1.65
N THR A 686 16.29 -0.93 2.25
CA THR A 686 17.57 -0.67 1.56
C THR A 686 18.30 -1.96 1.24
N TYR A 687 18.47 -2.80 2.25
CA TYR A 687 19.33 -3.98 2.18
C TYR A 687 18.81 -5.00 1.17
N VAL A 688 17.48 -5.20 1.10
CA VAL A 688 16.88 -6.13 0.13
C VAL A 688 17.06 -5.62 -1.30
N LEU A 689 16.86 -4.32 -1.55
CA LEU A 689 17.07 -3.76 -2.89
C LEU A 689 18.55 -3.85 -3.32
N ASP A 690 19.48 -3.53 -2.40
CA ASP A 690 20.93 -3.64 -2.65
C ASP A 690 21.33 -5.08 -2.94
N LEU A 691 20.76 -6.07 -2.23
CA LEU A 691 20.97 -7.49 -2.50
C LEU A 691 20.48 -7.89 -3.90
N THR A 692 19.27 -7.46 -4.28
CA THR A 692 18.65 -7.80 -5.57
C THR A 692 19.44 -7.22 -6.74
N LEU A 693 19.83 -5.94 -6.67
CA LEU A 693 20.42 -5.25 -7.81
C LEU A 693 21.93 -5.43 -7.93
N LEU A 694 22.65 -5.57 -6.81
CA LEU A 694 24.10 -5.66 -6.80
C LEU A 694 24.62 -7.10 -6.69
N GLY A 695 23.74 -8.11 -6.68
CA GLY A 695 24.08 -9.52 -6.51
C GLY A 695 25.12 -10.05 -7.53
N GLU A 696 25.10 -9.55 -8.77
CA GLU A 696 26.05 -9.96 -9.82
C GLU A 696 27.39 -9.21 -9.75
N THR A 697 27.49 -8.10 -9.00
CA THR A 697 28.68 -7.24 -9.04
C THR A 697 29.91 -7.89 -8.39
N GLU A 698 31.09 -7.55 -8.89
CA GLU A 698 32.38 -7.99 -8.36
C GLU A 698 33.01 -6.94 -7.45
N LYS A 699 33.86 -7.38 -6.51
CA LYS A 699 34.63 -6.49 -5.62
C LYS A 699 35.44 -5.42 -6.38
N SER A 700 35.93 -5.74 -7.56
CA SER A 700 36.66 -4.82 -8.45
C SER A 700 35.81 -3.61 -8.83
N GLN A 701 34.52 -3.81 -9.14
CA GLN A 701 33.57 -2.74 -9.47
C GLN A 701 33.30 -1.84 -8.27
N TRP A 702 33.16 -2.42 -7.07
CA TRP A 702 33.01 -1.67 -5.83
C TRP A 702 34.18 -0.74 -5.55
N LEU A 703 35.41 -1.25 -5.66
CA LEU A 703 36.61 -0.45 -5.47
C LEU A 703 36.76 0.60 -6.58
N ALA A 704 36.35 0.30 -7.81
CA ALA A 704 36.37 1.25 -8.92
C ALA A 704 35.41 2.42 -8.69
N GLN A 705 34.15 2.17 -8.30
CA GLN A 705 33.19 3.25 -8.02
C GLN A 705 33.58 4.04 -6.76
N ALA A 706 34.11 3.39 -5.72
CA ALA A 706 34.65 4.05 -4.54
C ALA A 706 35.81 5.01 -4.90
N LYS A 707 36.75 4.53 -5.73
CA LYS A 707 37.86 5.35 -6.25
C LYS A 707 37.36 6.48 -7.13
N TYR A 708 36.36 6.24 -7.98
CA TYR A 708 35.76 7.28 -8.81
C TYR A 708 35.20 8.43 -7.95
N LEU A 709 34.51 8.14 -6.85
CA LEU A 709 34.04 9.18 -5.92
C LEU A 709 35.22 9.99 -5.35
N GLN A 710 36.28 9.33 -4.88
CA GLN A 710 37.48 10.01 -4.36
C GLN A 710 38.15 10.93 -5.41
N GLU A 711 38.14 10.49 -6.67
CA GLU A 711 38.79 11.20 -7.77
C GLU A 711 37.96 12.36 -8.31
N ASN A 712 36.64 12.37 -8.13
CA ASN A 712 35.76 13.38 -8.75
C ASN A 712 35.05 14.31 -7.76
N LEU A 713 34.84 13.90 -6.50
CA LEU A 713 34.26 14.78 -5.49
C LEU A 713 35.35 15.58 -4.78
N LYS A 714 35.63 16.81 -5.22
CA LYS A 714 36.70 17.66 -4.66
C LYS A 714 36.18 18.64 -3.62
N GLU A 715 37.11 19.17 -2.82
CA GLU A 715 36.83 20.21 -1.84
C GLU A 715 36.12 21.42 -2.47
N ASN A 716 36.51 21.82 -3.68
CA ASN A 716 35.85 22.92 -4.39
C ASN A 716 34.41 22.59 -4.78
N ASP A 717 34.09 21.36 -5.17
CA ASP A 717 32.71 20.95 -5.48
C ASP A 717 31.84 20.97 -4.22
N ILE A 718 32.41 20.54 -3.09
CA ILE A 718 31.78 20.59 -1.77
C ILE A 718 31.57 22.05 -1.34
N ASP A 719 32.57 22.92 -1.49
CA ASP A 719 32.46 24.32 -1.14
C ASP A 719 31.37 25.04 -1.92
N GLU A 720 31.29 24.80 -3.23
CA GLU A 720 30.23 25.35 -4.08
C GLU A 720 28.85 24.79 -3.71
N ALA A 721 28.72 23.49 -3.44
CA ALA A 721 27.45 22.89 -3.06
C ALA A 721 26.87 23.49 -1.77
N PHE A 722 27.71 23.75 -0.77
CA PHE A 722 27.27 24.32 0.51
C PHE A 722 26.89 25.81 0.44
N LYS A 723 27.11 26.49 -0.69
CA LYS A 723 26.51 27.80 -0.96
C LYS A 723 24.99 27.72 -1.17
N ALA A 724 24.43 26.52 -1.33
CA ALA A 724 22.98 26.35 -1.38
C ALA A 724 22.30 26.55 -0.02
N PHE A 725 23.04 26.47 1.10
CA PHE A 725 22.50 26.84 2.41
C PHE A 725 22.22 28.35 2.46
N PRO A 726 21.18 28.83 3.15
CA PRO A 726 21.03 30.26 3.42
C PRO A 726 22.25 30.84 4.15
N GLU A 727 22.61 32.09 3.86
CA GLU A 727 23.81 32.72 4.41
C GLU A 727 23.81 32.76 5.94
N GLU A 728 22.63 32.94 6.55
CA GLU A 728 22.42 33.07 7.99
C GLU A 728 22.70 31.78 8.76
N VAL A 729 22.81 30.63 8.08
CA VAL A 729 23.10 29.33 8.69
C VAL A 729 24.46 28.75 8.27
N ARG A 730 25.30 29.52 7.54
CA ARG A 730 26.66 29.10 7.14
C ARG A 730 27.69 29.43 8.21
N ASP A 731 27.57 28.82 9.38
CA ASP A 731 28.54 28.97 10.47
C ASP A 731 29.58 27.83 10.52
N GLU A 732 30.31 27.72 11.62
CA GLU A 732 31.34 26.69 11.85
C GLU A 732 30.82 25.25 11.64
N THR A 733 29.52 25.00 11.86
CA THR A 733 28.92 23.68 11.63
C THR A 733 29.01 23.25 10.17
N VAL A 734 28.93 24.19 9.21
CA VAL A 734 29.10 23.86 7.79
C VAL A 734 30.52 23.34 7.54
N ASN A 735 31.53 23.94 8.17
CA ASN A 735 32.91 23.48 8.02
C ASN A 735 33.11 22.09 8.64
N GLU A 736 32.51 21.81 9.79
CA GLU A 736 32.53 20.48 10.41
C GLU A 736 31.91 19.40 9.50
N ILE A 737 30.77 19.72 8.86
CA ILE A 737 30.12 18.80 7.91
C ILE A 737 31.04 18.55 6.71
N LYS A 738 31.65 19.59 6.14
CA LYS A 738 32.58 19.46 5.00
C LYS A 738 33.79 18.58 5.34
N GLN A 739 34.41 18.80 6.51
CA GLN A 739 35.53 17.98 6.96
C GLN A 739 35.13 16.53 7.17
N THR A 740 33.96 16.28 7.77
CA THR A 740 33.41 14.94 7.94
C THR A 740 33.17 14.24 6.60
N LEU A 741 32.63 14.95 5.62
CA LEU A 741 32.40 14.44 4.26
C LEU A 741 33.73 14.06 3.59
N LEU A 742 34.74 14.92 3.66
CA LEU A 742 36.08 14.64 3.13
C LEU A 742 36.74 13.45 3.82
N ALA A 743 36.60 13.33 5.14
CA ALA A 743 37.11 12.19 5.90
C ALA A 743 36.44 10.88 5.45
N ARG A 744 35.11 10.85 5.36
CA ARG A 744 34.37 9.68 4.84
C ARG A 744 34.79 9.31 3.43
N LEU A 745 34.94 10.31 2.57
CA LEU A 745 35.41 10.11 1.20
C LEU A 745 36.81 9.47 1.19
N SER A 746 37.71 9.86 2.09
CA SER A 746 39.05 9.26 2.19
C SER A 746 39.04 7.77 2.57
N HIS A 747 38.02 7.33 3.33
CA HIS A 747 37.83 5.94 3.78
C HIS A 747 36.86 5.12 2.92
N ILE A 748 36.34 5.67 1.81
CA ILE A 748 35.22 5.04 1.07
C ILE A 748 35.58 3.67 0.47
N GLN A 749 36.83 3.41 0.11
CA GLN A 749 37.25 2.09 -0.40
C GLN A 749 37.17 1.01 0.68
N GLU A 750 37.47 1.34 1.94
CA GLU A 750 37.36 0.43 3.08
C GLU A 750 35.88 0.11 3.34
N THR A 751 35.04 1.16 3.34
CA THR A 751 33.58 1.06 3.46
C THR A 751 32.98 0.20 2.34
N ALA A 752 33.39 0.42 1.09
CA ALA A 752 32.92 -0.35 -0.07
C ALA A 752 33.29 -1.84 0.05
N ASN A 753 34.51 -2.15 0.48
CA ASN A 753 34.94 -3.53 0.70
C ASN A 753 34.20 -4.20 1.86
N GLU A 754 33.94 -3.49 2.97
CA GLU A 754 33.13 -4.03 4.06
C GLU A 754 31.69 -4.29 3.62
N TYR A 755 31.07 -3.34 2.91
CA TYR A 755 29.68 -3.49 2.48
C TYR A 755 29.51 -4.60 1.42
N TYR A 756 30.45 -4.71 0.48
CA TYR A 756 30.51 -5.81 -0.47
C TYR A 756 30.46 -7.18 0.24
N LYS A 757 31.26 -7.36 1.31
CA LYS A 757 31.27 -8.60 2.10
C LYS A 757 29.96 -8.83 2.85
N ILE A 758 29.32 -7.77 3.33
CA ILE A 758 28.02 -7.86 4.02
C ILE A 758 26.94 -8.35 3.06
N LEU A 759 26.85 -7.78 1.86
CA LEU A 759 25.87 -8.16 0.83
C LEU A 759 26.16 -9.57 0.29
N ASN A 760 27.42 -9.89 -0.02
CA ASN A 760 27.78 -11.16 -0.66
C ASN A 760 27.88 -12.35 0.33
N LYS A 761 27.75 -12.12 1.65
CA LYS A 761 27.76 -13.20 2.64
C LYS A 761 26.67 -14.25 2.40
N TYR A 762 25.48 -13.78 2.03
CA TYR A 762 24.33 -14.59 1.63
C TYR A 762 23.93 -14.15 0.23
N ALA A 763 24.70 -14.62 -0.76
CA ALA A 763 24.53 -14.19 -2.13
C ALA A 763 23.21 -14.72 -2.71
N VAL A 764 22.52 -13.86 -3.45
CA VAL A 764 21.26 -14.18 -4.14
C VAL A 764 21.53 -14.23 -5.64
N VAL A 765 20.98 -15.26 -6.29
CA VAL A 765 20.89 -15.39 -7.75
C VAL A 765 19.43 -15.63 -8.06
N ALA A 766 18.85 -14.83 -8.95
CA ALA A 766 17.47 -14.97 -9.38
C ALA A 766 17.43 -15.20 -10.90
N GLY A 767 16.48 -16.03 -11.34
CA GLY A 767 16.05 -16.11 -12.74
C GLY A 767 15.04 -15.02 -13.09
N THR A 768 14.15 -15.36 -14.00
CA THR A 768 13.00 -14.59 -14.48
C THR A 768 11.72 -15.37 -14.22
N ASP A 769 10.55 -14.78 -14.44
CA ASP A 769 9.25 -15.47 -14.35
C ASP A 769 8.98 -16.31 -15.63
N LYS A 770 10.02 -16.78 -16.31
CA LYS A 770 9.99 -17.55 -17.57
C LYS A 770 11.02 -18.68 -17.49
N ASP A 771 10.83 -19.76 -18.27
CA ASP A 771 11.73 -20.93 -18.27
C ASP A 771 13.24 -20.55 -18.27
N ASP A 772 13.94 -20.89 -17.19
CA ASP A 772 15.36 -20.64 -17.02
C ASP A 772 16.16 -21.93 -16.73
N TRP A 773 17.45 -21.86 -17.06
CA TRP A 773 18.40 -22.95 -16.87
C TRP A 773 19.60 -22.47 -16.05
N PHE A 774 19.69 -22.98 -14.84
CA PHE A 774 20.76 -22.71 -13.90
C PHE A 774 21.85 -23.79 -13.99
N GLU A 775 23.08 -23.38 -14.23
CA GLU A 775 24.26 -24.22 -14.05
C GLU A 775 25.05 -23.76 -12.83
N ILE A 776 25.25 -24.67 -11.87
CA ILE A 776 25.98 -24.42 -10.64
C ILE A 776 27.15 -25.40 -10.57
N ASN A 777 28.34 -24.91 -10.91
CA ASN A 777 29.55 -25.71 -11.05
C ASN A 777 30.54 -25.35 -9.96
N ARG A 778 30.97 -26.34 -9.17
CA ARG A 778 32.10 -26.17 -8.26
C ARG A 778 33.40 -26.24 -9.05
N LEU A 779 34.14 -25.13 -9.14
CA LEU A 779 35.42 -25.10 -9.87
C LEU A 779 36.56 -25.69 -9.02
N ASN A 780 36.56 -25.40 -7.73
CA ASN A 780 37.49 -25.93 -6.72
C ASN A 780 36.91 -25.73 -5.30
N ASP A 781 37.69 -26.00 -4.25
CA ASP A 781 37.21 -25.93 -2.86
C ASP A 781 36.71 -24.54 -2.42
N THR A 782 37.17 -23.47 -3.06
CA THR A 782 36.85 -22.08 -2.73
C THR A 782 35.90 -21.41 -3.72
N GLU A 783 35.84 -21.87 -4.97
CA GLU A 783 35.13 -21.17 -6.06
C GLU A 783 33.91 -21.93 -6.58
N THR A 784 32.78 -21.24 -6.68
CA THR A 784 31.52 -21.73 -7.28
C THR A 784 31.15 -20.86 -8.46
N GLU A 785 31.09 -21.42 -9.65
CA GLU A 785 30.57 -20.74 -10.83
C GLU A 785 29.05 -20.93 -10.92
N VAL A 786 28.34 -19.85 -11.20
CA VAL A 786 26.90 -19.87 -11.49
C VAL A 786 26.65 -19.20 -12.84
N LYS A 787 25.88 -19.89 -13.69
CA LYS A 787 25.38 -19.37 -14.96
C LYS A 787 23.88 -19.53 -15.01
N VAL A 788 23.17 -18.51 -15.52
CA VAL A 788 21.73 -18.61 -15.78
C VAL A 788 21.45 -18.29 -17.24
N PHE A 789 20.74 -19.19 -17.90
CA PHE A 789 20.39 -19.08 -19.30
C PHE A 789 18.87 -19.09 -19.47
N ARG A 790 18.37 -18.28 -20.41
CA ARG A 790 17.03 -18.48 -20.97
C ARG A 790 16.93 -19.88 -21.57
N ASN A 791 15.93 -20.65 -21.14
CA ASN A 791 15.61 -21.95 -21.70
C ASN A 791 14.56 -21.79 -22.81
N ILE A 792 14.84 -22.29 -24.02
CA ILE A 792 13.87 -22.32 -25.11
C ILE A 792 13.88 -23.69 -25.77
N GLY A 793 12.85 -24.49 -25.49
CA GLY A 793 12.72 -25.86 -26.00
C GLY A 793 13.88 -26.75 -25.55
N ASP A 794 14.14 -26.78 -24.24
CA ASP A 794 15.20 -27.54 -23.58
C ASP A 794 16.62 -27.23 -24.09
N LYS A 795 16.85 -25.96 -24.44
CA LYS A 795 18.15 -25.49 -24.95
C LYS A 795 18.53 -24.18 -24.27
N LYS A 796 19.76 -24.13 -23.74
CA LYS A 796 20.44 -22.92 -23.26
C LYS A 796 20.61 -21.95 -24.43
N LYS A 797 19.88 -20.83 -24.44
CA LYS A 797 19.91 -19.86 -25.55
C LYS A 797 20.68 -18.59 -25.22
N ARG A 798 20.30 -17.88 -24.17
CA ARG A 798 20.83 -16.55 -23.83
C ARG A 798 21.36 -16.59 -22.41
N LEU A 799 22.67 -16.40 -22.24
CA LEU A 799 23.27 -16.23 -20.91
C LEU A 799 22.98 -14.80 -20.45
N PHE A 800 22.28 -14.64 -19.34
CA PHE A 800 21.95 -13.33 -18.79
C PHE A 800 22.48 -13.10 -17.37
N TYR A 801 22.99 -14.14 -16.72
CA TYR A 801 23.67 -14.03 -15.43
C TYR A 801 24.94 -14.88 -15.42
N TYR A 802 26.06 -14.30 -14.97
CA TYR A 802 27.31 -15.02 -14.77
C TYR A 802 28.09 -14.48 -13.55
N LYS A 803 28.45 -15.36 -12.61
CA LYS A 803 29.34 -14.99 -11.50
C LYS A 803 30.11 -16.18 -10.95
N ILE A 804 31.35 -15.92 -10.52
CA ILE A 804 32.14 -16.84 -9.68
C ILE A 804 32.11 -16.33 -8.23
N PHE A 805 31.61 -17.18 -7.33
CA PHE A 805 31.54 -16.90 -5.90
C PHE A 805 32.69 -17.56 -5.16
N SER A 806 33.40 -16.77 -4.33
CA SER A 806 34.45 -17.24 -3.43
C SER A 806 33.90 -17.51 -2.03
N SER A 807 34.36 -18.59 -1.38
CA SER A 807 34.08 -18.89 0.03
C SER A 807 34.64 -17.87 1.02
N ASP A 808 35.56 -17.02 0.58
CA ASP A 808 36.11 -15.94 1.42
C ASP A 808 35.08 -14.84 1.68
N ASP A 809 34.20 -14.60 0.71
CA ASP A 809 33.16 -13.57 0.78
C ASP A 809 31.77 -14.18 0.95
N THR A 810 31.53 -15.41 0.46
CA THR A 810 30.20 -16.03 0.38
C THR A 810 30.08 -17.24 1.30
N LYS A 811 29.13 -17.19 2.25
CA LYS A 811 28.83 -18.31 3.16
C LYS A 811 27.77 -19.25 2.60
N GLU A 812 26.67 -18.68 2.09
CA GLU A 812 25.62 -19.43 1.41
C GLU A 812 25.23 -18.72 0.10
N LEU A 813 24.88 -19.50 -0.90
CA LEU A 813 24.32 -19.06 -2.18
C LEU A 813 22.85 -19.48 -2.20
N TRP A 814 21.94 -18.52 -2.45
CA TRP A 814 20.50 -18.74 -2.57
C TRP A 814 20.11 -18.49 -4.03
N VAL A 815 19.71 -19.55 -4.73
CA VAL A 815 19.33 -19.54 -6.14
C VAL A 815 17.83 -19.68 -6.23
N PHE A 816 17.16 -18.70 -6.84
CA PHE A 816 15.72 -18.64 -7.02
C PHE A 816 15.37 -18.83 -8.49
N GLY A 817 14.56 -19.85 -8.78
CA GLY A 817 13.94 -20.06 -10.09
C GLY A 817 12.94 -18.98 -10.45
N LEU A 818 12.09 -18.65 -9.47
CA LEU A 818 10.92 -17.75 -9.55
C LEU A 818 9.66 -18.44 -10.07
N ASP A 819 9.36 -18.36 -11.36
CA ASP A 819 8.15 -18.92 -11.96
C ASP A 819 8.49 -19.69 -13.24
N ASP A 820 7.50 -20.35 -13.85
CA ASP A 820 7.70 -21.20 -15.03
C ASP A 820 8.57 -22.45 -14.77
N ASP A 821 8.85 -23.23 -15.82
CA ASP A 821 9.52 -24.54 -15.67
C ASP A 821 11.05 -24.35 -15.68
N ASP A 822 11.68 -24.41 -14.51
CA ASP A 822 13.12 -24.21 -14.38
C ASP A 822 13.95 -25.50 -14.37
N ILE A 823 15.18 -25.41 -14.86
CA ILE A 823 16.15 -26.52 -14.82
C ILE A 823 17.37 -26.13 -13.98
N PHE A 824 17.57 -26.87 -12.89
CA PHE A 824 18.73 -26.71 -12.02
C PHE A 824 19.75 -27.84 -12.21
N GLU A 825 20.90 -27.52 -12.79
CA GLU A 825 22.04 -28.43 -12.93
C GLU A 825 23.15 -28.10 -11.93
N VAL A 826 23.39 -28.99 -10.98
CA VAL A 826 24.46 -28.84 -9.99
C VAL A 826 25.51 -29.93 -10.20
N LYS A 827 26.77 -29.52 -10.38
CA LYS A 827 27.90 -30.42 -10.56
C LYS A 827 28.96 -30.16 -9.49
N ASN A 828 29.10 -31.09 -8.55
CA ASN A 828 30.12 -31.03 -7.51
C ASN A 828 31.13 -32.19 -7.62
N PRO A 829 32.45 -31.95 -7.46
CA PRO A 829 33.45 -33.00 -7.39
C PRO A 829 33.26 -33.86 -6.13
N SER A 830 33.81 -35.09 -6.13
CA SER A 830 33.80 -35.97 -4.96
C SER A 830 34.65 -35.36 -3.81
N ASN A 831 34.11 -35.33 -2.58
CA ASN A 831 34.76 -34.80 -1.36
C ASN A 831 35.07 -33.28 -1.34
N PHE A 832 34.05 -32.42 -1.35
CA PHE A 832 34.20 -30.96 -1.26
C PHE A 832 33.79 -30.35 0.09
N THR A 833 34.29 -29.14 0.39
CA THR A 833 33.99 -28.34 1.61
C THR A 833 33.49 -26.91 1.34
N GLY A 834 33.14 -26.56 0.11
CA GLY A 834 32.80 -25.19 -0.31
C GLY A 834 31.42 -24.64 0.09
N VAL A 835 31.07 -23.49 -0.49
CA VAL A 835 29.85 -22.68 -0.25
C VAL A 835 28.58 -23.53 -0.27
N LYS A 836 27.71 -23.36 0.72
CA LYS A 836 26.43 -24.05 0.77
C LYS A 836 25.44 -23.44 -0.22
N VAL A 837 24.80 -24.28 -1.02
CA VAL A 837 23.85 -23.85 -2.06
C VAL A 837 22.43 -24.20 -1.62
N ARG A 838 21.54 -23.22 -1.70
CA ARG A 838 20.09 -23.41 -1.56
C ARG A 838 19.47 -23.08 -2.89
N ILE A 839 18.67 -24.00 -3.39
CA ILE A 839 17.91 -23.83 -4.62
C ILE A 839 16.45 -23.78 -4.21
N ILE A 840 15.77 -22.73 -4.64
CA ILE A 840 14.37 -22.45 -4.35
C ILE A 840 13.67 -22.42 -5.70
N GLY A 841 12.79 -23.40 -5.91
CA GLY A 841 11.94 -23.50 -7.09
C GLY A 841 10.80 -22.49 -7.12
N GLY A 842 9.97 -22.62 -8.14
CA GLY A 842 8.79 -21.80 -8.41
C GLY A 842 7.46 -22.53 -8.22
N HIS A 843 6.39 -21.96 -8.78
CA HIS A 843 5.04 -22.52 -8.68
C HIS A 843 4.76 -23.62 -9.71
N ASN A 844 5.63 -23.74 -10.73
CA ASN A 844 5.50 -24.65 -11.87
C ASN A 844 6.42 -25.88 -11.70
N ASN A 845 6.72 -26.61 -12.78
CA ASN A 845 7.44 -27.87 -12.67
C ASN A 845 8.96 -27.71 -12.86
N ASP A 846 9.66 -27.73 -11.73
CA ASP A 846 11.10 -27.61 -11.72
C ASP A 846 11.81 -28.97 -11.84
N ILE A 847 12.93 -28.96 -12.57
CA ILE A 847 13.77 -30.12 -12.83
C ILE A 847 15.10 -29.98 -12.10
N TYR A 848 15.32 -30.88 -11.15
CA TYR A 848 16.52 -30.91 -10.32
C TYR A 848 17.50 -32.02 -10.73
N ARG A 849 18.65 -31.60 -11.26
CA ARG A 849 19.78 -32.46 -11.67
C ARG A 849 21.01 -32.17 -10.81
N VAL A 850 21.07 -32.79 -9.64
CA VAL A 850 22.14 -32.60 -8.65
C VAL A 850 23.08 -33.81 -8.63
N ASP A 851 24.21 -33.68 -9.31
CA ASP A 851 25.33 -34.62 -9.22
C ASP A 851 26.15 -34.28 -7.95
N ASN A 852 26.00 -35.11 -6.91
CA ASN A 852 26.58 -34.98 -5.56
C ASN A 852 26.06 -33.75 -4.78
N GLY A 853 24.98 -33.94 -4.02
CA GLY A 853 24.23 -32.89 -3.32
C GLY A 853 24.71 -32.53 -1.92
N LYS A 854 25.90 -32.93 -1.48
CA LYS A 854 26.44 -32.50 -0.18
C LYS A 854 26.37 -30.96 -0.10
N ASN A 855 25.97 -30.37 1.03
CA ASN A 855 25.79 -28.91 1.16
C ASN A 855 24.84 -28.25 0.12
N VAL A 856 24.00 -29.03 -0.55
CA VAL A 856 22.90 -28.55 -1.39
C VAL A 856 21.58 -28.80 -0.68
N ALA A 857 20.70 -27.79 -0.64
CA ALA A 857 19.34 -27.93 -0.16
C ALA A 857 18.36 -27.44 -1.22
N LEU A 858 17.35 -28.25 -1.53
CA LEU A 858 16.31 -27.96 -2.51
C LEU A 858 15.02 -27.61 -1.74
N TYR A 859 14.40 -26.50 -2.09
CA TYR A 859 13.16 -25.98 -1.53
C TYR A 859 12.15 -25.82 -2.64
N ASP A 860 10.93 -26.31 -2.44
CA ASP A 860 9.87 -26.22 -3.44
C ASP A 860 8.50 -26.44 -2.78
N PHE A 861 7.42 -26.19 -3.53
CA PHE A 861 6.06 -26.47 -3.10
C PHE A 861 5.80 -27.98 -3.00
N LYS A 862 5.05 -28.38 -1.97
CA LYS A 862 4.70 -29.78 -1.74
C LYS A 862 3.55 -30.24 -2.62
N SER A 863 2.63 -29.33 -2.91
CA SER A 863 1.43 -29.57 -3.71
C SER A 863 1.66 -29.46 -5.22
N LYS A 864 2.74 -28.82 -5.66
CA LYS A 864 3.10 -28.65 -7.07
C LYS A 864 3.94 -29.82 -7.58
N LYS A 865 4.00 -29.96 -8.91
CA LYS A 865 4.72 -31.07 -9.57
C LYS A 865 6.20 -30.74 -9.61
N ASN A 866 7.04 -31.61 -9.06
CA ASN A 866 8.50 -31.41 -9.02
C ASN A 866 9.26 -32.63 -9.52
N THR A 867 10.24 -32.42 -10.41
CA THR A 867 10.99 -33.49 -11.06
C THR A 867 12.41 -33.61 -10.50
N PHE A 868 12.65 -34.65 -9.68
CA PHE A 868 13.96 -34.92 -9.10
C PHE A 868 14.68 -36.06 -9.85
N GLU A 869 15.46 -35.73 -10.89
CA GLU A 869 16.17 -36.73 -11.70
C GLU A 869 17.39 -37.31 -10.96
N LYS A 870 18.17 -36.45 -10.28
CA LYS A 870 19.33 -36.85 -9.47
C LYS A 870 19.45 -35.93 -8.26
N THR A 871 19.42 -36.49 -7.05
CA THR A 871 19.47 -35.69 -5.81
C THR A 871 20.31 -36.32 -4.71
N SER A 872 21.17 -37.29 -5.04
CA SER A 872 21.94 -38.06 -4.05
C SER A 872 22.79 -37.14 -3.17
N GLY A 873 22.51 -37.13 -1.87
CA GLY A 873 23.18 -36.31 -0.86
C GLY A 873 22.61 -34.90 -0.63
N ALA A 874 21.67 -34.44 -1.47
CA ALA A 874 20.96 -33.17 -1.29
C ALA A 874 19.88 -33.29 -0.21
N LYS A 875 19.58 -32.17 0.47
CA LYS A 875 18.44 -32.07 1.40
C LYS A 875 17.23 -31.49 0.66
N VAL A 876 16.24 -32.33 0.36
CA VAL A 876 14.98 -31.89 -0.24
C VAL A 876 14.00 -31.49 0.86
N LYS A 877 13.37 -30.32 0.72
CA LYS A 877 12.37 -29.79 1.64
C LYS A 877 11.20 -29.23 0.83
N LEU A 878 10.05 -29.89 0.92
CA LEU A 878 8.84 -29.46 0.26
C LEU A 878 7.85 -28.92 1.29
N SER A 879 7.31 -27.72 1.07
CA SER A 879 6.29 -27.11 1.94
C SER A 879 5.31 -26.26 1.15
N ASP A 880 4.06 -26.19 1.60
CA ASP A 880 3.06 -25.24 1.08
C ASP A 880 2.85 -24.07 2.06
N ASP A 881 3.67 -23.97 3.12
CA ASP A 881 3.57 -22.92 4.13
C ASP A 881 3.95 -21.55 3.53
N TYR A 882 3.03 -20.59 3.59
CA TYR A 882 3.19 -19.23 3.03
C TYR A 882 3.85 -18.24 4.01
#